data_AF-A0A6I2WIS6-F1
#
_entry.id   AF-A0A6I2WIS6-F1
#
_cell.length_a   1.000
_cell.length_b   1.000
_cell.length_c   1.000
_cell.angle_alpha   90.00
_cell.angle_beta   90.00
_cell.angle_gamma   90.00
#
_symmetry.space_group_name_H-M   'P 1'
#
loop_
_entity.id
_entity.type
_entity.pdbx_description
1 polymer ?
#
loop_
_entity_poly.entity_id
_entity_poly.type
_entity_poly.pdbx_seq_one_letter_code
_entity_poly.pdbx_strand_id
1 'polypeptide(L)'
;MSDPDANKLTARYDFALDKFQIDAIASINDGLNVLVAAPTGSGKTVVAEYAVARAHRAGLRSFYTAPIKALSNQKFVELSTFYGESQVGLLTGDNSINPNAPIVVMTTEVLRNMIYARSQALESLGVVVLDEVHFLQDAYRGPVWEEIIIHLEPTVQLVCLSATVSNATELCDWLTTVRGPTTPIVETKRPIELTNHYLIGDKSSNSVKSFDVLVDGRANPEVLRFEQTKSNTPVRHGGRPQSKKYGGSQRLFAPQRSDIIKELASSDLLPAIFFIFSRNQCDEAAKSCLKMGISLTTAAEKKEIVAIAHERLANFSDDDLAALEFTQFVKQLEAGIGSHHAGIVPTFKEIVETCFARGLVKVVFATETLAVGINMPARAVVLDKITKFNGENHQMLKPSDYAQLTGRAGRRGLDDIGHALVVWSPFVTFDQVAALVASRSFVLNSAFRPTYNMAANLIRSTSQVQARHLLNLSFAQFQSGKDVVEIQARIQRRSKERDRLMLQAESPFGDIEEYRLRKSAKAQPSEIDNSLSELRPGDVIEAGSISRTERMVVLTVAQRSDGTKITALSRSRSVQTFSVRDFAQPVLPLGYVKLPSPFAPNNNKFLKEASSRLATAKIKQSSRIKQTSKSQQADHPVVSDPDLKFRLIAAESAERIDRELEQLEKRVSNSTQSVSNKFDELVKLLTEWGFVDEWSLTSRGQMLSHIFHESDLLIANCVSEGIFDGLSAPNMAALASVFVFQARGGEDAITGHFPNNELKVRWKSLAKLSQKLATAETNHGLVVHRGPEAGFMGAALDWASGTPLVDVLEEDELTAGDFVRTIKQLIDLLRQLSIVLFEESDRNAASAAAEMCFRGVVAASSSVGRIAS
;
A
#
# COMPACT_ATOMS: atom_id res chain seq x y z
N MET A 1 -20.11 24.31 -33.71
CA MET A 1 -21.54 24.50 -33.39
C MET A 1 -21.69 24.24 -31.90
N SER A 2 -22.31 25.15 -31.14
CA SER A 2 -22.43 25.00 -29.69
C SER A 2 -23.33 23.81 -29.36
N ASP A 3 -22.79 22.81 -28.67
CA ASP A 3 -23.54 21.64 -28.23
C ASP A 3 -24.58 22.07 -27.17
N PRO A 4 -25.89 21.85 -27.42
CA PRO A 4 -26.95 22.18 -26.45
C PRO A 4 -26.73 21.52 -25.08
N ASP A 5 -26.06 20.37 -25.04
CA ASP A 5 -25.82 19.61 -23.81
C ASP A 5 -24.66 20.22 -23.02
N ALA A 6 -23.62 20.70 -23.71
CA ALA A 6 -22.56 21.49 -23.07
C ALA A 6 -23.13 22.79 -22.49
N ASN A 7 -24.07 23.45 -23.18
CA ASN A 7 -24.69 24.70 -22.71
C ASN A 7 -25.63 24.50 -21.50
N LYS A 8 -26.41 23.41 -21.45
CA LYS A 8 -27.23 23.07 -20.28
C LYS A 8 -26.39 22.63 -19.08
N LEU A 9 -25.31 21.87 -19.33
CA LEU A 9 -24.41 21.41 -18.28
C LEU A 9 -23.55 22.58 -17.74
N THR A 10 -23.10 23.50 -18.60
CA THR A 10 -22.39 24.72 -18.17
C THR A 10 -23.28 25.68 -17.41
N ALA A 11 -24.57 25.77 -17.73
CA ALA A 11 -25.52 26.52 -16.92
C ALA A 11 -25.67 25.99 -15.47
N ARG A 12 -25.16 24.78 -15.17
CA ARG A 12 -25.14 24.18 -13.82
C ARG A 12 -24.01 24.71 -12.95
N TYR A 13 -22.94 25.22 -13.56
CA TYR A 13 -21.73 25.62 -12.85
C TYR A 13 -21.57 27.14 -12.92
N ASP A 14 -21.33 27.76 -11.77
CA ASP A 14 -21.02 29.20 -11.69
C ASP A 14 -19.63 29.55 -12.25
N PHE A 15 -18.95 28.58 -12.87
CA PHE A 15 -17.62 28.71 -13.43
C PHE A 15 -17.58 28.20 -14.88
N ALA A 16 -16.76 28.86 -15.70
CA ALA A 16 -16.48 28.42 -17.06
C ALA A 16 -15.72 27.08 -17.07
N LEU A 17 -15.98 26.23 -18.06
CA LEU A 17 -15.24 24.97 -18.21
C LEU A 17 -13.77 25.25 -18.49
N ASP A 18 -12.93 24.49 -17.81
CA ASP A 18 -11.50 24.48 -18.05
C ASP A 18 -11.20 23.86 -19.42
N LYS A 19 -10.10 24.26 -20.06
CA LYS A 19 -9.74 23.79 -21.40
C LYS A 19 -9.72 22.26 -21.51
N PHE A 20 -9.16 21.57 -20.52
CA PHE A 20 -9.11 20.11 -20.53
C PHE A 20 -10.50 19.46 -20.52
N GLN A 21 -11.50 20.10 -19.89
CA GLN A 21 -12.89 19.62 -19.89
C GLN A 21 -13.52 19.79 -21.28
N ILE A 22 -13.26 20.93 -21.94
CA ILE A 22 -13.72 21.20 -23.31
C ILE A 22 -13.11 20.20 -24.29
N ASP A 23 -11.79 19.97 -24.20
CA ASP A 23 -11.07 19.04 -25.05
C ASP A 23 -11.60 17.60 -24.85
N ALA A 24 -11.86 17.19 -23.60
CA ALA A 24 -12.47 15.90 -23.30
C ALA A 24 -13.89 15.75 -23.87
N ILE A 25 -14.72 16.78 -23.76
CA ILE A 25 -16.08 16.82 -24.32
C ILE A 25 -16.05 16.71 -25.85
N ALA A 26 -15.12 17.39 -26.51
CA ALA A 26 -14.93 17.30 -27.95
C ALA A 26 -14.59 15.86 -28.38
N SER A 27 -13.63 15.21 -27.70
CA SER A 27 -13.29 13.81 -27.98
C SER A 27 -14.46 12.85 -27.73
N ILE A 28 -15.25 13.09 -26.68
CA ILE A 28 -16.48 12.32 -26.44
C ILE A 28 -17.40 12.47 -27.65
N ASN A 29 -17.64 13.70 -28.12
CA ASN A 29 -18.48 14.03 -29.28
C ASN A 29 -18.03 13.36 -30.58
N ASP A 30 -16.73 13.20 -30.78
CA ASP A 30 -16.17 12.45 -31.91
C ASP A 30 -16.32 10.92 -31.79
N GLY A 31 -16.95 10.44 -30.71
CA GLY A 31 -17.18 9.01 -30.47
C GLY A 31 -15.95 8.27 -29.92
N LEU A 32 -14.89 9.00 -29.56
CA LEU A 32 -13.65 8.41 -29.05
C LEU A 32 -13.81 8.02 -27.58
N ASN A 33 -13.05 7.02 -27.13
CA ASN A 33 -12.86 6.78 -25.71
C ASN A 33 -11.99 7.91 -25.12
N VAL A 34 -12.14 8.22 -23.84
CA VAL A 34 -11.39 9.31 -23.20
C VAL A 34 -10.79 8.86 -21.87
N LEU A 35 -9.51 9.17 -21.67
CA LEU A 35 -8.83 9.08 -20.37
C LEU A 35 -8.51 10.48 -19.86
N VAL A 36 -9.18 10.89 -18.78
CA VAL A 36 -8.92 12.17 -18.11
C VAL A 36 -8.05 11.93 -16.88
N ALA A 37 -6.78 12.30 -16.95
CA ALA A 37 -5.85 12.30 -15.83
C ALA A 37 -5.66 13.73 -15.32
N ALA A 38 -6.33 14.08 -14.22
CA ALA A 38 -6.29 15.42 -13.65
C ALA A 38 -6.28 15.38 -12.11
N PRO A 39 -5.74 16.40 -11.42
CA PRO A 39 -5.74 16.44 -9.97
C PRO A 39 -7.13 16.29 -9.35
N THR A 40 -7.19 15.83 -8.11
CA THR A 40 -8.43 15.82 -7.33
C THR A 40 -8.93 17.26 -7.15
N GLY A 41 -10.25 17.48 -7.26
CA GLY A 41 -10.84 18.81 -7.23
C GLY A 41 -10.81 19.59 -8.56
N SER A 42 -10.15 19.08 -9.61
CA SER A 42 -10.13 19.73 -10.93
C SER A 42 -11.48 19.75 -11.66
N GLY A 43 -12.50 19.05 -11.16
CA GLY A 43 -13.81 19.00 -11.81
C GLY A 43 -13.90 17.93 -12.91
N LYS A 44 -13.18 16.82 -12.77
CA LYS A 44 -13.26 15.65 -13.68
C LYS A 44 -14.69 15.14 -13.85
N THR A 45 -15.51 15.23 -12.80
CA THR A 45 -16.90 14.80 -12.78
C THR A 45 -17.74 15.44 -13.90
N VAL A 46 -17.43 16.68 -14.30
CA VAL A 46 -18.13 17.35 -15.40
C VAL A 46 -18.08 16.53 -16.70
N VAL A 47 -16.93 15.93 -17.00
CA VAL A 47 -16.73 15.11 -18.20
C VAL A 47 -17.60 13.84 -18.15
N ALA A 48 -17.68 13.20 -16.99
CA ALA A 48 -18.54 12.02 -16.80
C ALA A 48 -20.03 12.35 -16.91
N GLU A 49 -20.46 13.44 -16.26
CA GLU A 49 -21.86 13.87 -16.32
C GLU A 49 -22.30 14.23 -17.74
N TYR A 50 -21.40 14.85 -18.52
CA TYR A 50 -21.63 15.11 -19.93
C TYR A 50 -21.85 13.82 -20.73
N ALA A 51 -20.98 12.82 -20.53
CA ALA A 51 -21.09 11.54 -21.22
C ALA A 51 -22.41 10.81 -20.89
N VAL A 52 -22.82 10.84 -19.62
CA VAL A 52 -24.11 10.33 -19.13
C VAL A 52 -25.28 11.07 -19.79
N ALA A 53 -25.26 12.40 -19.79
CA ALA A 53 -26.30 13.24 -20.39
C ALA A 53 -26.51 12.90 -21.87
N ARG A 54 -25.40 12.76 -22.61
CA ARG A 54 -25.41 12.46 -24.03
C ARG A 54 -25.98 11.07 -24.33
N ALA A 55 -25.56 10.06 -23.58
CA ALA A 55 -26.10 8.70 -23.71
C ALA A 55 -27.61 8.67 -23.42
N HIS A 56 -28.02 9.32 -22.33
CA HIS A 56 -29.42 9.41 -21.94
C HIS A 56 -30.28 10.07 -23.02
N ARG A 57 -29.81 11.16 -23.65
CA ARG A 57 -30.49 11.81 -24.77
C ARG A 57 -30.59 10.93 -26.02
N ALA A 58 -29.60 10.08 -26.26
CA ALA A 58 -29.62 9.09 -27.33
C ALA A 58 -30.56 7.90 -27.05
N GLY A 59 -31.23 7.88 -25.89
CA GLY A 59 -32.07 6.75 -25.46
C GLY A 59 -31.26 5.52 -25.05
N LEU A 60 -29.95 5.69 -24.84
CA LEU A 60 -29.05 4.62 -24.42
C LEU A 60 -28.90 4.62 -22.90
N ARG A 61 -28.57 3.45 -22.36
CA ARG A 61 -28.22 3.31 -20.95
C ARG A 61 -26.79 3.80 -20.70
N SER A 62 -26.55 4.27 -19.48
CA SER A 62 -25.21 4.66 -19.02
C SER A 62 -24.95 4.12 -17.63
N PHE A 63 -23.74 3.59 -17.43
CA PHE A 63 -23.30 3.09 -16.13
C PHE A 63 -22.18 3.97 -15.57
N TYR A 64 -22.37 4.46 -14.34
CA TYR A 64 -21.34 5.14 -13.58
C TYR A 64 -20.74 4.17 -12.57
N THR A 65 -19.48 3.83 -12.73
CA THR A 65 -18.79 2.92 -11.80
C THR A 65 -17.84 3.69 -10.90
N ALA A 66 -17.82 3.31 -9.63
CA ALA A 66 -16.90 3.83 -8.64
C ALA A 66 -16.30 2.67 -7.83
N PRO A 67 -15.04 2.77 -7.36
CA PRO A 67 -14.36 1.68 -6.67
C PRO A 67 -14.88 1.45 -5.24
N ILE A 68 -15.64 2.39 -4.67
CA ILE A 68 -16.09 2.32 -3.27
C ILE A 68 -17.57 2.64 -3.18
N LYS A 69 -18.29 1.86 -2.35
CA LYS A 69 -19.73 2.02 -2.07
C LYS A 69 -20.10 3.45 -1.64
N ALA A 70 -19.28 4.08 -0.79
CA ALA A 70 -19.50 5.47 -0.36
C ALA A 70 -19.53 6.44 -1.54
N LEU A 71 -18.60 6.30 -2.50
CA LEU A 71 -18.57 7.13 -3.70
C LEU A 71 -19.75 6.80 -4.63
N SER A 72 -20.10 5.52 -4.79
CA SER A 72 -21.31 5.12 -5.54
C SER A 72 -22.58 5.73 -4.93
N ASN A 73 -22.73 5.72 -3.61
CA ASN A 73 -23.87 6.31 -2.92
C ASN A 73 -23.91 7.84 -3.10
N GLN A 74 -22.76 8.51 -2.96
CA GLN A 74 -22.65 9.95 -3.19
C GLN A 74 -23.06 10.31 -4.62
N LYS A 75 -22.54 9.58 -5.62
CA LYS A 75 -22.86 9.81 -7.03
C LYS A 75 -24.30 9.49 -7.37
N PHE A 76 -24.88 8.48 -6.74
CA PHE A 76 -26.29 8.17 -6.86
C PHE A 76 -27.15 9.36 -6.39
N VAL A 77 -26.86 9.94 -5.23
CA VAL A 77 -27.59 11.11 -4.74
C VAL A 77 -27.40 12.31 -5.68
N GLU A 78 -26.16 12.62 -6.07
CA GLU A 78 -25.85 13.75 -6.97
C GLU A 78 -26.58 13.65 -8.31
N LEU A 79 -26.60 12.45 -8.93
CA LEU A 79 -27.27 12.21 -10.20
C LEU A 79 -28.80 12.15 -10.04
N SER A 80 -29.31 11.58 -8.94
CA SER A 80 -30.75 11.50 -8.67
C SER A 80 -31.36 12.88 -8.45
N THR A 81 -30.65 13.78 -7.77
CA THR A 81 -31.08 15.18 -7.62
C THR A 81 -31.23 15.88 -8.97
N PHE A 82 -30.40 15.52 -9.96
CA PHE A 82 -30.39 16.17 -11.27
C PHE A 82 -31.36 15.55 -12.28
N TYR A 83 -31.36 14.22 -12.42
CA TYR A 83 -32.19 13.50 -13.39
C TYR A 83 -33.54 13.04 -12.82
N GLY A 84 -33.72 13.11 -11.51
CA GLY A 84 -34.87 12.59 -10.78
C GLY A 84 -34.68 11.12 -10.38
N GLU A 85 -35.23 10.74 -9.21
CA GLU A 85 -35.09 9.40 -8.62
C GLU A 85 -35.62 8.26 -9.53
N SER A 86 -36.58 8.55 -10.41
CA SER A 86 -37.10 7.55 -11.36
C SER A 86 -36.12 7.19 -12.49
N GLN A 87 -35.16 8.08 -12.79
CA GLN A 87 -34.22 7.93 -13.91
C GLN A 87 -32.86 7.35 -13.49
N VAL A 88 -32.60 7.26 -12.18
CA VAL A 88 -31.31 6.85 -11.64
C VAL A 88 -31.48 5.63 -10.73
N GLY A 89 -30.62 4.64 -10.94
CA GLY A 89 -30.52 3.44 -10.11
C GLY A 89 -29.20 3.36 -9.35
N LEU A 90 -29.20 2.55 -8.29
CA LEU A 90 -28.01 2.20 -7.52
C LEU A 90 -27.91 0.69 -7.41
N LEU A 91 -26.80 0.12 -7.89
CA LEU A 91 -26.47 -1.29 -7.72
C LEU A 91 -25.14 -1.43 -7.00
N THR A 92 -25.19 -1.82 -5.73
CA THR A 92 -24.02 -2.20 -4.95
C THR A 92 -24.24 -3.60 -4.40
N GLY A 93 -23.20 -4.23 -3.83
CA GLY A 93 -23.38 -5.54 -3.17
C GLY A 93 -24.43 -5.53 -2.03
N ASP A 94 -24.74 -4.36 -1.46
CA ASP A 94 -25.66 -4.26 -0.32
C ASP A 94 -27.05 -3.76 -0.73
N ASN A 95 -27.14 -2.96 -1.79
CA ASN A 95 -28.36 -2.24 -2.17
C ASN A 95 -28.64 -2.39 -3.67
N SER A 96 -29.89 -2.67 -4.00
CA SER A 96 -30.42 -2.67 -5.36
C SER A 96 -31.63 -1.74 -5.43
N ILE A 97 -31.42 -0.54 -5.96
CA ILE A 97 -32.44 0.51 -6.09
C ILE A 97 -32.61 0.81 -7.57
N ASN A 98 -33.84 0.71 -8.08
CA ASN A 98 -34.20 1.01 -9.47
C ASN A 98 -33.20 0.41 -10.51
N PRO A 99 -32.99 -0.92 -10.54
CA PRO A 99 -31.96 -1.58 -11.36
C PRO A 99 -32.16 -1.40 -12.87
N ASN A 100 -33.39 -1.09 -13.28
CA ASN A 100 -33.78 -0.92 -14.68
C ASN A 100 -33.72 0.55 -15.15
N ALA A 101 -33.22 1.45 -14.30
CA ALA A 101 -33.04 2.85 -14.65
C ALA A 101 -32.12 3.01 -15.88
N PRO A 102 -32.34 4.07 -16.70
CA PRO A 102 -31.47 4.39 -17.82
C PRO A 102 -30.06 4.80 -17.37
N ILE A 103 -29.94 5.42 -16.19
CA ILE A 103 -28.66 5.77 -15.57
C ILE A 103 -28.50 4.89 -14.34
N VAL A 104 -27.42 4.12 -14.24
CA VAL A 104 -27.18 3.26 -13.07
C VAL A 104 -25.80 3.55 -12.49
N VAL A 105 -25.78 3.91 -11.21
CA VAL A 105 -24.55 4.00 -10.44
C VAL A 105 -24.27 2.65 -9.78
N MET A 106 -23.05 2.15 -9.90
CA MET A 106 -22.70 0.84 -9.35
C MET A 106 -21.25 0.74 -8.88
N THR A 107 -20.92 -0.34 -8.17
CA THR A 107 -19.50 -0.67 -7.95
C THR A 107 -18.94 -1.44 -9.14
N THR A 108 -17.63 -1.44 -9.30
CA THR A 108 -16.95 -2.16 -10.39
C THR A 108 -17.25 -3.65 -10.38
N GLU A 109 -17.35 -4.27 -9.20
CA GLU A 109 -17.64 -5.70 -9.06
C GLU A 109 -19.01 -6.08 -9.63
N VAL A 110 -20.01 -5.22 -9.44
CA VAL A 110 -21.35 -5.43 -9.99
C VAL A 110 -21.33 -5.43 -11.52
N LEU A 111 -20.65 -4.44 -12.14
CA LEU A 111 -20.52 -4.39 -13.59
C LEU A 111 -19.80 -5.63 -14.14
N ARG A 112 -18.69 -6.01 -13.52
CA ARG A 112 -17.94 -7.22 -13.87
C ARG A 112 -18.80 -8.48 -13.81
N ASN A 113 -19.62 -8.62 -12.77
CA ASN A 113 -20.55 -9.75 -12.64
C ASN A 113 -21.64 -9.73 -13.71
N MET A 114 -22.16 -8.55 -14.07
CA MET A 114 -23.13 -8.41 -15.17
C MET A 114 -22.55 -8.83 -16.52
N ILE A 115 -21.27 -8.51 -16.77
CA ILE A 115 -20.54 -8.93 -17.97
C ILE A 115 -20.43 -10.46 -18.03
N TYR A 116 -19.98 -11.11 -16.94
CA TYR A 116 -19.88 -12.58 -16.89
C TYR A 116 -21.22 -13.31 -16.97
N ALA A 117 -22.27 -12.70 -16.43
CA ALA A 117 -23.63 -13.21 -16.50
C ALA A 117 -24.32 -12.90 -17.84
N ARG A 118 -23.70 -12.09 -18.72
CA ARG A 118 -24.30 -11.58 -19.96
C ARG A 118 -25.68 -10.95 -19.72
N SER A 119 -25.75 -10.07 -18.73
CA SER A 119 -27.00 -9.42 -18.33
C SER A 119 -27.63 -8.66 -19.50
N GLN A 120 -28.95 -8.80 -19.68
CA GLN A 120 -29.74 -8.03 -20.66
C GLN A 120 -29.60 -6.52 -20.47
N ALA A 121 -29.24 -6.07 -19.27
CA ALA A 121 -29.00 -4.66 -18.99
C ALA A 121 -27.83 -4.06 -19.81
N LEU A 122 -26.97 -4.89 -20.40
CA LEU A 122 -25.85 -4.48 -21.25
C LEU A 122 -26.26 -4.21 -22.71
N GLU A 123 -27.38 -4.74 -23.20
CA GLU A 123 -27.75 -4.70 -24.63
C GLU A 123 -27.98 -3.28 -25.19
N SER A 124 -28.35 -2.33 -24.33
CA SER A 124 -28.59 -0.92 -24.69
C SER A 124 -27.58 0.04 -24.06
N LEU A 125 -26.44 -0.48 -23.59
CA LEU A 125 -25.41 0.30 -22.91
C LEU A 125 -24.61 1.12 -23.93
N GLY A 126 -24.69 2.45 -23.83
CA GLY A 126 -23.95 3.35 -24.72
C GLY A 126 -22.62 3.82 -24.12
N VAL A 127 -22.59 4.05 -22.81
CA VAL A 127 -21.44 4.66 -22.11
C VAL A 127 -21.19 3.98 -20.78
N VAL A 128 -19.92 3.73 -20.48
CA VAL A 128 -19.45 3.39 -19.13
C VAL A 128 -18.48 4.46 -18.65
N VAL A 129 -18.81 5.07 -17.51
CA VAL A 129 -17.89 5.93 -16.76
C VAL A 129 -17.14 5.07 -15.76
N LEU A 130 -15.82 5.13 -15.85
CA LEU A 130 -14.86 4.47 -15.01
C LEU A 130 -14.21 5.52 -14.10
N ASP A 131 -14.72 5.72 -12.89
CA ASP A 131 -14.21 6.75 -11.97
C ASP A 131 -13.06 6.25 -11.08
N GLU A 132 -12.07 7.10 -10.82
CA GLU A 132 -10.87 6.77 -10.05
C GLU A 132 -10.05 5.58 -10.64
N VAL A 133 -9.81 5.54 -11.96
CA VAL A 133 -9.10 4.44 -12.66
C VAL A 133 -7.70 4.13 -12.11
N HIS A 134 -7.07 5.05 -11.39
CA HIS A 134 -5.82 4.76 -10.67
C HIS A 134 -5.97 3.67 -9.59
N PHE A 135 -7.18 3.23 -9.25
CA PHE A 135 -7.43 2.00 -8.47
C PHE A 135 -7.04 0.72 -9.19
N LEU A 136 -6.68 0.78 -10.47
CA LEU A 136 -6.16 -0.35 -11.25
C LEU A 136 -4.89 -0.98 -10.60
N GLN A 137 -4.11 -0.20 -9.84
CA GLN A 137 -2.94 -0.72 -9.10
C GLN A 137 -3.27 -1.42 -7.78
N ASP A 138 -4.55 -1.44 -7.36
CA ASP A 138 -4.97 -2.12 -6.14
C ASP A 138 -4.88 -3.64 -6.31
N ALA A 139 -4.25 -4.33 -5.35
CA ALA A 139 -3.97 -5.77 -5.44
C ALA A 139 -5.21 -6.66 -5.52
N TYR A 140 -6.36 -6.16 -5.08
CA TYR A 140 -7.61 -6.91 -4.99
C TYR A 140 -8.64 -6.43 -6.03
N ARG A 141 -8.80 -5.11 -6.17
CA ARG A 141 -9.78 -4.51 -7.08
C ARG A 141 -9.22 -4.23 -8.47
N GLY A 142 -7.90 -4.03 -8.58
CA GLY A 142 -7.23 -3.78 -9.85
C GLY A 142 -7.57 -4.79 -10.95
N PRO A 143 -7.58 -6.11 -10.66
CA PRO A 143 -8.00 -7.11 -11.63
C PRO A 143 -9.41 -6.88 -12.21
N VAL A 144 -10.37 -6.47 -11.37
CA VAL A 144 -11.76 -6.21 -11.77
C VAL A 144 -11.83 -5.08 -12.80
N TRP A 145 -11.02 -4.03 -12.63
CA TRP A 145 -10.96 -2.90 -13.58
C TRP A 145 -10.51 -3.36 -14.97
N GLU A 146 -9.43 -4.14 -15.04
CA GLU A 146 -8.94 -4.66 -16.32
C GLU A 146 -9.92 -5.64 -16.95
N GLU A 147 -10.57 -6.50 -16.16
CA GLU A 147 -11.61 -7.41 -16.65
C GLU A 147 -12.75 -6.63 -17.31
N ILE A 148 -13.25 -5.54 -16.69
CA ILE A 148 -14.30 -4.70 -17.28
C ILE A 148 -13.83 -4.12 -18.62
N ILE A 149 -12.64 -3.51 -18.66
CA ILE A 149 -12.12 -2.86 -19.86
C ILE A 149 -11.97 -3.88 -21.00
N ILE A 150 -11.41 -5.05 -20.71
CA ILE A 150 -11.15 -6.09 -21.72
C ILE A 150 -12.45 -6.73 -22.24
N HIS A 151 -13.43 -7.00 -21.37
CA HIS A 151 -14.60 -7.81 -21.74
C HIS A 151 -15.83 -7.01 -22.15
N LEU A 152 -15.88 -5.70 -21.87
CA LEU A 152 -16.99 -4.85 -22.29
C LEU A 152 -17.10 -4.87 -23.82
N GLU A 153 -18.30 -4.71 -24.39
CA GLU A 153 -18.44 -4.71 -25.85
C GLU A 153 -17.72 -3.50 -26.48
N PRO A 154 -16.95 -3.63 -27.57
CA PRO A 154 -16.20 -2.54 -28.17
C PRO A 154 -17.02 -1.33 -28.62
N THR A 155 -18.33 -1.51 -28.85
CA THR A 155 -19.28 -0.44 -29.23
C THR A 155 -19.59 0.50 -28.05
N VAL A 156 -19.39 0.04 -26.81
CA VAL A 156 -19.60 0.85 -25.60
C VAL A 156 -18.46 1.84 -25.43
N GLN A 157 -18.80 3.13 -25.41
CA GLN A 157 -17.82 4.19 -25.21
C GLN A 157 -17.36 4.25 -23.75
N LEU A 158 -16.06 4.36 -23.56
CA LEU A 158 -15.41 4.37 -22.26
C LEU A 158 -14.95 5.79 -21.88
N VAL A 159 -15.34 6.24 -20.69
CA VAL A 159 -14.88 7.51 -20.11
C VAL A 159 -14.17 7.22 -18.79
N CYS A 160 -12.85 7.24 -18.81
CA CYS A 160 -11.97 6.95 -17.68
C CYS A 160 -11.58 8.24 -16.97
N LEU A 161 -11.87 8.37 -15.67
CA LEU A 161 -11.43 9.47 -14.84
C LEU A 161 -10.36 9.00 -13.86
N SER A 162 -9.26 9.73 -13.76
CA SER A 162 -8.16 9.37 -12.86
C SER A 162 -7.54 10.59 -12.20
N ALA A 163 -6.94 10.39 -11.02
CA ALA A 163 -5.96 11.32 -10.48
C ALA A 163 -4.76 11.43 -11.43
N THR A 164 -3.93 12.46 -11.24
CA THR A 164 -2.74 12.66 -12.08
C THR A 164 -1.80 11.46 -11.96
N VAL A 165 -1.63 10.73 -13.06
CA VAL A 165 -0.67 9.62 -13.21
C VAL A 165 0.36 10.01 -14.26
N SER A 166 1.64 9.74 -14.00
CA SER A 166 2.73 10.18 -14.88
C SER A 166 2.84 9.38 -16.18
N ASN A 167 2.25 8.17 -16.22
CA ASN A 167 2.19 7.30 -17.38
C ASN A 167 0.79 7.26 -18.01
N ALA A 168 0.02 8.36 -17.94
CA ALA A 168 -1.32 8.45 -18.55
C ALA A 168 -1.32 8.08 -20.05
N THR A 169 -0.28 8.48 -20.79
CA THR A 169 -0.12 8.13 -22.20
C THR A 169 0.02 6.63 -22.41
N GLU A 170 0.82 5.94 -21.58
CA GLU A 170 0.98 4.48 -21.67
C GLU A 170 -0.34 3.75 -21.38
N LEU A 171 -1.09 4.21 -20.37
CA LEU A 171 -2.42 3.67 -20.10
C LEU A 171 -3.37 3.91 -21.28
N CYS A 172 -3.29 5.07 -21.93
CA CYS A 172 -4.08 5.39 -23.12
C CYS A 172 -3.68 4.54 -24.33
N ASP A 173 -2.40 4.24 -24.52
CA ASP A 173 -1.93 3.36 -25.59
C ASP A 173 -2.47 1.94 -25.41
N TRP A 174 -2.50 1.45 -24.16
CA TRP A 174 -3.14 0.19 -23.82
C TRP A 174 -4.65 0.21 -24.08
N LEU A 175 -5.36 1.23 -23.59
CA LEU A 175 -6.80 1.41 -23.86
C LEU A 175 -7.07 1.46 -25.36
N THR A 176 -6.21 2.13 -26.14
CA THR A 176 -6.33 2.21 -27.60
C THR A 176 -6.17 0.84 -28.25
N THR A 177 -5.23 0.05 -27.75
CA THR A 177 -4.98 -1.32 -28.23
C THR A 177 -6.17 -2.25 -27.97
N VAL A 178 -6.81 -2.12 -26.81
CA VAL A 178 -7.90 -3.02 -26.36
C VAL A 178 -9.29 -2.56 -26.83
N ARG A 179 -9.54 -1.24 -26.84
CA ARG A 179 -10.87 -0.64 -27.04
C ARG A 179 -11.02 0.14 -28.35
N GLY A 180 -9.92 0.35 -29.08
CA GLY A 180 -9.89 1.28 -30.21
C GLY A 180 -9.65 2.73 -29.79
N PRO A 181 -9.75 3.69 -30.73
CA PRO A 181 -9.28 5.07 -30.58
C PRO A 181 -9.61 5.71 -29.23
N THR A 182 -8.57 6.03 -28.44
CA THR A 182 -8.69 6.65 -27.12
C THR A 182 -7.85 7.93 -27.07
N THR A 183 -8.40 8.99 -26.50
CA THR A 183 -7.68 10.27 -26.34
C THR A 183 -7.23 10.47 -24.89
N PRO A 184 -5.94 10.73 -24.63
CA PRO A 184 -5.46 11.09 -23.30
C PRO A 184 -5.62 12.60 -23.07
N ILE A 185 -6.37 12.96 -22.05
CA ILE A 185 -6.54 14.34 -21.57
C ILE A 185 -5.79 14.45 -20.23
N VAL A 186 -4.62 15.10 -20.26
CA VAL A 186 -3.75 15.22 -19.08
C VAL A 186 -3.72 16.67 -18.61
N GLU A 187 -4.22 16.90 -17.40
CA GLU A 187 -4.10 18.17 -16.69
C GLU A 187 -3.13 17.98 -15.51
N THR A 188 -2.20 18.91 -15.35
CA THR A 188 -1.19 18.85 -14.29
C THR A 188 -1.34 19.99 -13.28
N LYS A 189 -2.05 21.06 -13.66
CA LYS A 189 -2.30 22.20 -12.80
C LYS A 189 -3.44 21.90 -11.84
N ARG A 190 -3.18 22.09 -10.55
CA ARG A 190 -4.24 22.07 -9.53
C ARG A 190 -5.07 23.35 -9.61
N PRO A 191 -6.39 23.30 -9.38
CA PRO A 191 -7.22 24.50 -9.32
C PRO A 191 -6.79 25.46 -8.20
N ILE A 192 -6.27 24.89 -7.11
CA ILE A 192 -5.80 25.62 -5.93
C ILE A 192 -4.35 25.22 -5.69
N GLU A 193 -3.48 26.21 -5.54
CA GLU A 193 -2.06 25.98 -5.28
C GLU A 193 -1.85 25.41 -3.89
N LEU A 194 -0.85 24.55 -3.73
CA LEU A 194 -0.53 23.89 -2.47
C LEU A 194 0.77 24.43 -1.90
N THR A 195 0.72 25.01 -0.71
CA THR A 195 1.92 25.36 0.07
C THR A 195 2.21 24.26 1.09
N ASN A 196 3.47 23.81 1.11
CA ASN A 196 3.90 22.73 1.97
C ASN A 196 4.72 23.29 3.14
N HIS A 197 4.28 23.02 4.35
CA HIS A 197 4.84 23.50 5.61
C HIS A 197 5.47 22.34 6.40
N TYR A 198 6.51 22.64 7.17
CA TYR A 198 7.18 21.73 8.10
C TYR A 198 7.07 22.27 9.51
N LEU A 199 6.38 21.52 10.39
CA LEU A 199 6.12 21.90 11.77
C LEU A 199 7.11 21.23 12.72
N ILE A 200 7.85 22.04 13.48
CA ILE A 200 8.86 21.55 14.42
C ILE A 200 8.80 22.29 15.74
N GLY A 201 8.81 21.55 16.86
CA GLY A 201 8.87 22.11 18.20
C GLY A 201 10.31 22.31 18.67
N ASP A 202 10.56 23.45 19.33
CA ASP A 202 11.85 23.76 19.97
C ASP A 202 11.68 23.81 21.49
N LYS A 203 12.24 22.84 22.21
CA LYS A 203 12.18 22.78 23.68
C LYS A 203 12.89 23.97 24.34
N SER A 204 13.82 24.64 23.64
CA SER A 204 14.57 25.77 24.21
C SER A 204 13.78 27.08 24.21
N SER A 205 12.89 27.28 23.24
CA SER A 205 11.94 28.41 23.22
C SER A 205 10.54 28.02 23.68
N ASN A 206 10.30 26.72 23.93
CA ASN A 206 8.98 26.14 24.19
C ASN A 206 7.93 26.60 23.18
N SER A 207 8.31 26.63 21.89
CA SER A 207 7.46 27.14 20.81
C SER A 207 7.45 26.19 19.63
N VAL A 208 6.33 26.19 18.90
CA VAL A 208 6.19 25.54 17.60
C VAL A 208 6.69 26.51 16.53
N LYS A 209 7.39 26.00 15.52
CA LYS A 209 7.80 26.76 14.34
C LYS A 209 7.27 26.09 13.09
N SER A 210 6.80 26.90 12.14
CA SER A 210 6.46 26.48 10.78
C SER A 210 7.49 27.02 9.80
N PHE A 211 7.92 26.18 8.87
CA PHE A 211 8.81 26.54 7.77
C PHE A 211 8.23 26.06 6.45
N ASP A 212 8.40 26.82 5.37
CA ASP A 212 8.14 26.28 4.03
C ASP A 212 9.11 25.12 3.74
N VAL A 213 8.59 24.02 3.18
CA VAL A 213 9.40 22.84 2.82
C VAL A 213 10.30 23.15 1.63
N LEU A 214 9.76 23.86 0.64
CA LEU A 214 10.47 24.20 -0.59
C LEU A 214 10.56 25.72 -0.76
N VAL A 215 11.76 26.21 -1.07
CA VAL A 215 12.02 27.58 -1.50
C VAL A 215 12.63 27.50 -2.90
N ASP A 216 12.03 28.17 -3.88
CA ASP A 216 12.42 28.10 -5.30
C ASP A 216 12.52 26.66 -5.85
N GLY A 217 11.62 25.78 -5.38
CA GLY A 217 11.56 24.37 -5.79
C GLY A 217 12.68 23.48 -5.21
N ARG A 218 13.47 23.98 -4.26
CA ARG A 218 14.53 23.22 -3.57
C ARG A 218 14.26 23.14 -2.07
N ALA A 219 14.84 22.14 -1.41
CA ALA A 219 14.73 21.96 0.03
C ALA A 219 15.15 23.24 0.78
N ASN A 220 14.31 23.70 1.72
CA ASN A 220 14.58 24.94 2.46
C ASN A 220 15.87 24.82 3.31
N PRO A 221 16.92 25.62 3.04
CA PRO A 221 18.18 25.54 3.75
C PRO A 221 18.08 26.00 5.21
N GLU A 222 17.07 26.79 5.57
CA GLU A 222 16.87 27.25 6.95
C GLU A 222 16.49 26.10 7.89
N VAL A 223 15.67 25.15 7.41
CA VAL A 223 15.26 23.97 8.19
C VAL A 223 16.48 23.09 8.47
N LEU A 224 17.31 22.85 7.46
CA LEU A 224 18.55 22.08 7.61
C LEU A 224 19.50 22.71 8.63
N ARG A 225 19.68 24.04 8.57
CA ARG A 225 20.49 24.78 9.55
C ARG A 225 19.88 24.69 10.95
N PHE A 226 18.56 24.77 11.07
CA PHE A 226 17.85 24.69 12.33
C PHE A 226 18.03 23.31 13.00
N GLU A 227 17.83 22.22 12.25
CA GLU A 227 18.02 20.86 12.75
C GLU A 227 19.48 20.58 13.14
N GLN A 228 20.45 21.00 12.31
CA GLN A 228 21.89 20.82 12.58
C GLN A 228 22.35 21.59 13.82
N THR A 229 21.93 22.85 13.97
CA THR A 229 22.31 23.70 15.11
C THR A 229 21.82 23.10 16.43
N LYS A 230 20.59 22.60 16.45
CA LYS A 230 19.97 22.03 17.66
C LYS A 230 20.45 20.62 17.97
N SER A 231 20.91 19.87 16.96
CA SER A 231 21.52 18.53 17.13
C SER A 231 22.96 18.58 17.65
N ASN A 232 23.74 19.62 17.28
CA ASN A 232 25.16 19.74 17.62
C ASN A 232 25.47 20.54 18.91
N THR A 233 24.47 21.08 19.61
CA THR A 233 24.73 21.90 20.80
C THR A 233 24.88 21.04 22.07
N PRO A 234 26.05 20.99 22.73
CA PRO A 234 26.24 20.24 23.97
C PRO A 234 25.40 20.80 25.13
N VAL A 235 24.80 19.92 25.94
CA VAL A 235 24.03 20.28 27.13
C VAL A 235 25.00 20.74 28.23
N ARG A 236 25.02 22.05 28.55
CA ARG A 236 25.63 22.56 29.79
C ARG A 236 24.62 22.36 30.93
N HIS A 237 24.73 21.26 31.66
CA HIS A 237 24.08 21.13 32.95
C HIS A 237 24.90 21.87 34.01
N GLY A 238 24.40 23.00 34.49
CA GLY A 238 24.83 23.58 35.76
C GLY A 238 24.10 22.87 36.90
N GLY A 239 24.81 22.06 37.68
CA GLY A 239 24.30 21.52 38.95
C GLY A 239 24.33 19.98 39.07
N ARG A 240 25.18 19.52 40.01
CA ARG A 240 25.31 18.20 40.68
C ARG A 240 25.30 16.89 39.84
N PRO A 241 26.28 15.98 40.07
CA PRO A 241 26.39 14.71 39.36
C PRO A 241 25.51 13.63 40.03
N GLN A 242 24.35 13.31 39.44
CA GLN A 242 23.66 12.06 39.75
C GLN A 242 23.01 11.43 38.50
N SER A 243 23.35 10.15 38.29
CA SER A 243 22.82 9.22 37.28
C SER A 243 23.03 9.57 35.80
N LYS A 244 24.07 8.97 35.20
CA LYS A 244 24.22 8.88 33.74
C LYS A 244 23.21 7.86 33.18
N LYS A 245 22.05 8.33 32.72
CA LYS A 245 21.29 7.63 31.66
C LYS A 245 21.80 8.12 30.32
N TYR A 246 22.28 7.19 29.49
CA TYR A 246 22.65 7.42 28.11
C TYR A 246 21.40 7.76 27.30
N GLY A 247 21.33 9.00 26.81
CA GLY A 247 20.31 9.50 25.89
C GLY A 247 20.56 10.99 25.70
N GLY A 248 21.16 11.37 24.57
CA GLY A 248 21.30 12.79 24.24
C GLY A 248 19.92 13.44 24.23
N SER A 249 19.70 14.46 25.06
CA SER A 249 18.42 15.17 25.11
C SER A 249 18.20 15.88 23.78
N GLN A 250 17.40 15.29 22.88
CA GLN A 250 16.93 15.97 21.68
C GLN A 250 16.15 17.22 22.11
N ARG A 251 16.67 18.39 21.73
CA ARG A 251 16.01 19.70 21.96
C ARG A 251 14.83 19.94 21.04
N LEU A 252 14.68 19.15 20.00
CA LEU A 252 13.56 19.18 19.08
C LEU A 252 12.47 18.22 19.59
N PHE A 253 11.21 18.54 19.29
CA PHE A 253 10.08 17.66 19.55
C PHE A 253 9.00 17.82 18.48
N ALA A 254 8.18 16.79 18.31
CA ALA A 254 6.96 16.89 17.51
C ALA A 254 5.91 17.70 18.30
N PRO A 255 5.39 18.82 17.78
CA PRO A 255 4.34 19.59 18.43
C PRO A 255 3.14 18.73 18.84
N GLN A 256 2.49 19.06 19.96
CA GLN A 256 1.25 18.37 20.33
C GLN A 256 0.13 18.78 19.40
N ARG A 257 -0.80 17.85 19.12
CA ARG A 257 -1.92 18.08 18.20
C ARG A 257 -2.81 19.26 18.62
N SER A 258 -3.00 19.45 19.93
CA SER A 258 -3.72 20.60 20.49
C SER A 258 -3.02 21.94 20.22
N ASP A 259 -1.69 21.99 20.26
CA ASP A 259 -0.92 23.18 19.91
C ASP A 259 -1.02 23.48 18.42
N ILE A 260 -0.94 22.45 17.57
CA ILE A 260 -1.14 22.59 16.12
C ILE A 260 -2.54 23.12 15.82
N ILE A 261 -3.60 22.59 16.46
CA ILE A 261 -4.98 23.07 16.26
C ILE A 261 -5.10 24.54 16.64
N LYS A 262 -4.51 24.97 17.76
CA LYS A 262 -4.53 26.38 18.19
C LYS A 262 -3.82 27.29 17.17
N GLU A 263 -2.67 26.87 16.67
CA GLU A 263 -1.91 27.60 15.64
C GLU A 263 -2.70 27.71 14.32
N LEU A 264 -3.35 26.62 13.90
CA LEU A 264 -4.22 26.62 12.73
C LEU A 264 -5.43 27.55 12.94
N ALA A 265 -6.05 27.52 14.12
CA ALA A 265 -7.18 28.39 14.44
C ALA A 265 -6.78 29.87 14.46
N SER A 266 -5.64 30.21 15.08
CA SER A 266 -5.15 31.61 15.12
C SER A 266 -4.72 32.13 13.76
N SER A 267 -4.31 31.24 12.86
CA SER A 267 -3.89 31.55 11.49
C SER A 267 -5.02 31.43 10.46
N ASP A 268 -6.26 31.23 10.90
CA ASP A 268 -7.44 31.02 10.04
C ASP A 268 -7.28 29.86 9.03
N LEU A 269 -6.57 28.80 9.41
CA LEU A 269 -6.30 27.63 8.56
C LEU A 269 -7.28 26.46 8.79
N LEU A 270 -8.38 26.70 9.51
CA LEU A 270 -9.47 25.73 9.69
C LEU A 270 -10.53 25.89 8.57
N PRO A 271 -11.23 24.83 8.17
CA PRO A 271 -11.18 23.47 8.72
C PRO A 271 -9.92 22.68 8.29
N ALA A 272 -9.50 21.73 9.13
CA ALA A 272 -8.29 20.93 8.90
C ALA A 272 -8.51 19.42 9.05
N ILE A 273 -7.85 18.63 8.21
CA ILE A 273 -7.82 17.17 8.30
C ILE A 273 -6.45 16.72 8.78
N PHE A 274 -6.38 15.96 9.87
CA PHE A 274 -5.18 15.35 10.41
C PHE A 274 -5.11 13.89 9.97
N PHE A 275 -4.17 13.54 9.11
CA PHE A 275 -3.94 12.14 8.73
C PHE A 275 -3.05 11.43 9.75
N ILE A 276 -3.61 10.39 10.36
CA ILE A 276 -2.96 9.51 11.33
C ILE A 276 -3.15 8.07 10.84
N PHE A 277 -2.07 7.28 10.73
CA PHE A 277 -2.12 5.92 10.15
C PHE A 277 -2.62 4.83 11.12
N SER A 278 -3.16 5.20 12.27
CA SER A 278 -3.70 4.27 13.26
C SER A 278 -5.08 4.73 13.72
N ARG A 279 -6.05 3.82 13.66
CA ARG A 279 -7.45 4.07 14.05
C ARG A 279 -7.55 4.48 15.52
N ASN A 280 -6.96 3.66 16.40
CA ASN A 280 -6.93 3.95 17.84
C ASN A 280 -6.24 5.30 18.12
N GLN A 281 -5.22 5.68 17.34
CA GLN A 281 -4.60 7.00 17.51
C GLN A 281 -5.48 8.15 17.02
N CYS A 282 -6.38 7.94 16.03
CA CYS A 282 -7.38 8.93 15.65
C CYS A 282 -8.37 9.19 16.80
N ASP A 283 -8.92 8.11 17.37
CA ASP A 283 -9.88 8.21 18.49
C ASP A 283 -9.22 8.82 19.73
N GLU A 284 -8.00 8.38 20.08
CA GLU A 284 -7.22 8.97 21.17
C GLU A 284 -6.89 10.43 20.92
N ALA A 285 -6.60 10.83 19.68
CA ALA A 285 -6.36 12.24 19.34
C ALA A 285 -7.62 13.09 19.59
N ALA A 286 -8.80 12.62 19.17
CA ALA A 286 -10.07 13.29 19.42
C ALA A 286 -10.39 13.36 20.93
N LYS A 287 -10.29 12.23 21.64
CA LYS A 287 -10.50 12.14 23.11
C LYS A 287 -9.53 13.07 23.87
N SER A 288 -8.26 13.10 23.48
CA SER A 288 -7.23 13.95 24.12
C SER A 288 -7.51 15.44 23.90
N CYS A 289 -7.86 15.86 22.68
CA CYS A 289 -8.18 17.26 22.41
C CYS A 289 -9.39 17.76 23.22
N LEU A 290 -10.41 16.91 23.37
CA LEU A 290 -11.57 17.21 24.22
C LEU A 290 -11.16 17.33 25.70
N LYS A 291 -10.35 16.41 26.22
CA LYS A 291 -9.82 16.46 27.60
C LYS A 291 -8.98 17.72 27.86
N MET A 292 -8.29 18.22 26.84
CA MET A 292 -7.51 19.47 26.89
C MET A 292 -8.38 20.74 26.75
N GLY A 293 -9.70 20.62 26.63
CA GLY A 293 -10.64 21.75 26.61
C GLY A 293 -10.70 22.49 25.28
N ILE A 294 -10.32 21.86 24.16
CA ILE A 294 -10.51 22.44 22.83
C ILE A 294 -12.01 22.52 22.53
N SER A 295 -12.51 23.70 22.12
CA SER A 295 -13.87 23.93 21.65
C SER A 295 -13.82 24.91 20.48
N LEU A 296 -14.25 24.46 19.29
CA LEU A 296 -14.14 25.19 18.03
C LEU A 296 -15.51 25.62 17.46
N THR A 297 -16.56 25.47 18.26
CA THR A 297 -17.96 25.67 17.88
C THR A 297 -18.67 26.67 18.79
N THR A 298 -19.68 27.31 18.22
CA THR A 298 -20.65 28.18 18.88
C THR A 298 -21.82 27.38 19.47
N ALA A 299 -22.61 28.00 20.34
CA ALA A 299 -23.80 27.36 20.91
C ALA A 299 -24.87 27.02 19.85
N ALA A 300 -24.93 27.77 18.75
CA ALA A 300 -25.85 27.49 17.64
C ALA A 300 -25.39 26.26 16.84
N GLU A 301 -24.10 26.21 16.48
CA GLU A 301 -23.51 25.05 15.79
C GLU A 301 -23.67 23.77 16.62
N LYS A 302 -23.47 23.83 17.95
CA LYS A 302 -23.71 22.68 18.84
C LYS A 302 -25.13 22.12 18.73
N LYS A 303 -26.14 22.99 18.76
CA LYS A 303 -27.55 22.57 18.61
C LYS A 303 -27.81 21.90 17.27
N GLU A 304 -27.22 22.42 16.19
CA GLU A 304 -27.36 21.83 14.86
C GLU A 304 -26.68 20.46 14.77
N ILE A 305 -25.47 20.32 15.31
CA ILE A 305 -24.74 19.04 15.37
C ILE A 305 -25.57 17.98 16.09
N VAL A 306 -26.14 18.31 17.24
CA VAL A 306 -26.99 17.42 18.02
C VAL A 306 -28.23 17.01 17.22
N ALA A 307 -28.88 17.96 16.54
CA ALA A 307 -30.03 17.65 15.69
C ALA A 307 -29.68 16.68 14.55
N ILE A 308 -28.57 16.92 13.84
CA ILE A 308 -28.09 16.03 12.76
C ILE A 308 -27.80 14.63 13.30
N ALA A 309 -27.12 14.54 14.45
CA ALA A 309 -26.77 13.25 15.06
C ALA A 309 -28.02 12.45 15.46
N HIS A 310 -29.00 13.09 16.11
CA HIS A 310 -30.25 12.43 16.50
C HIS A 310 -31.11 12.02 15.31
N GLU A 311 -31.21 12.86 14.27
CA GLU A 311 -31.96 12.54 13.06
C GLU A 311 -31.41 11.27 12.37
N ARG A 312 -30.08 11.22 12.20
CA ARG A 312 -29.39 10.10 11.53
C ARG A 312 -29.42 8.79 12.34
N LEU A 313 -29.63 8.89 13.65
CA LEU A 313 -29.60 7.74 14.57
C LEU A 313 -30.98 7.36 15.09
N ALA A 314 -32.06 7.92 14.54
CA ALA A 314 -33.43 7.61 14.95
C ALA A 314 -33.79 6.11 14.85
N ASN A 315 -33.08 5.35 14.01
CA ASN A 315 -33.29 3.91 13.81
C ASN A 315 -32.41 3.02 14.70
N PHE A 316 -31.59 3.58 15.58
CA PHE A 316 -30.74 2.83 16.51
C PHE A 316 -31.47 2.63 17.83
N SER A 317 -31.28 1.47 18.47
CA SER A 317 -31.76 1.24 19.83
C SER A 317 -30.88 1.96 20.86
N ASP A 318 -31.43 2.27 22.04
CA ASP A 318 -30.66 2.89 23.12
C ASP A 318 -29.48 2.02 23.58
N ASP A 319 -29.66 0.69 23.56
CA ASP A 319 -28.61 -0.28 23.89
C ASP A 319 -27.49 -0.27 22.84
N ASP A 320 -27.82 -0.19 21.55
CA ASP A 320 -26.82 -0.02 20.48
C ASP A 320 -26.06 1.29 20.66
N LEU A 321 -26.75 2.40 20.95
CA LEU A 321 -26.12 3.71 21.15
C LEU A 321 -25.18 3.73 22.37
N ALA A 322 -25.53 3.02 23.44
CA ALA A 322 -24.68 2.84 24.61
C ALA A 322 -23.41 2.04 24.25
N ALA A 323 -23.55 0.91 23.55
CA ALA A 323 -22.44 0.08 23.09
C ALA A 323 -21.47 0.84 22.16
N LEU A 324 -21.99 1.80 21.39
CA LEU A 324 -21.22 2.62 20.45
C LEU A 324 -20.55 3.86 21.07
N GLU A 325 -20.58 4.03 22.40
CA GLU A 325 -20.12 5.24 23.10
C GLU A 325 -20.73 6.55 22.53
N PHE A 326 -21.99 6.53 22.10
CA PHE A 326 -22.61 7.64 21.35
C PHE A 326 -22.52 8.99 22.07
N THR A 327 -22.70 9.01 23.39
CA THR A 327 -22.59 10.23 24.19
C THR A 327 -21.21 10.87 24.06
N GLN A 328 -20.15 10.06 24.01
CA GLN A 328 -18.78 10.53 23.85
C GLN A 328 -18.54 11.05 22.43
N PHE A 329 -19.10 10.38 21.42
CA PHE A 329 -19.04 10.80 20.02
C PHE A 329 -19.71 12.18 19.81
N VAL A 330 -20.93 12.38 20.32
CA VAL A 330 -21.62 13.68 20.20
C VAL A 330 -20.84 14.79 20.89
N LYS A 331 -20.30 14.56 22.10
CA LYS A 331 -19.49 15.57 22.82
C LYS A 331 -18.24 16.00 22.04
N GLN A 332 -17.63 15.08 21.28
CA GLN A 332 -16.50 15.41 20.41
C GLN A 332 -16.96 16.30 19.25
N LEU A 333 -18.05 15.92 18.58
CA LEU A 333 -18.60 16.73 17.48
C LEU A 333 -19.03 18.10 17.97
N GLU A 334 -19.69 18.19 19.12
CA GLU A 334 -20.05 19.45 19.77
C GLU A 334 -18.83 20.33 20.03
N ALA A 335 -17.63 19.78 20.23
CA ALA A 335 -16.40 20.55 20.34
C ALA A 335 -15.79 20.98 18.98
N GLY A 336 -16.41 20.57 17.86
CA GLY A 336 -15.94 20.79 16.50
C GLY A 336 -14.87 19.80 16.05
N ILE A 337 -14.78 18.64 16.71
CA ILE A 337 -13.75 17.61 16.50
C ILE A 337 -14.41 16.29 16.11
N GLY A 338 -13.92 15.62 15.06
CA GLY A 338 -14.38 14.28 14.68
C GLY A 338 -13.22 13.32 14.46
N SER A 339 -13.47 12.01 14.61
CA SER A 339 -12.61 10.95 14.08
C SER A 339 -13.24 10.34 12.81
N HIS A 340 -12.41 9.92 11.86
CA HIS A 340 -12.85 9.27 10.62
C HIS A 340 -11.94 8.12 10.22
N HIS A 341 -12.39 6.88 10.43
CA HIS A 341 -11.68 5.70 9.97
C HIS A 341 -12.60 4.50 9.80
N ALA A 342 -12.09 3.44 9.15
CA ALA A 342 -12.86 2.24 8.87
C ALA A 342 -13.38 1.47 10.11
N GLY A 343 -12.79 1.68 11.30
CA GLY A 343 -13.30 1.12 12.56
C GLY A 343 -14.51 1.85 13.18
N ILE A 344 -14.94 2.97 12.59
CA ILE A 344 -16.15 3.69 12.99
C ILE A 344 -17.33 3.16 12.19
N VAL A 345 -18.48 3.00 12.85
CA VAL A 345 -19.74 2.58 12.23
C VAL A 345 -20.10 3.52 11.05
N PRO A 346 -20.59 3.00 9.91
CA PRO A 346 -20.90 3.82 8.73
C PRO A 346 -21.72 5.08 9.02
N THR A 347 -22.79 4.97 9.81
CA THR A 347 -23.66 6.10 10.14
C THR A 347 -22.93 7.21 10.91
N PHE A 348 -21.99 6.87 11.80
CA PHE A 348 -21.18 7.88 12.51
C PHE A 348 -20.23 8.60 11.56
N LYS A 349 -19.65 7.88 10.58
CA LYS A 349 -18.83 8.51 9.53
C LYS A 349 -19.65 9.48 8.69
N GLU A 350 -20.87 9.10 8.30
CA GLU A 350 -21.79 9.98 7.55
C GLU A 350 -22.16 11.25 8.34
N ILE A 351 -22.33 11.15 9.66
CA ILE A 351 -22.55 12.31 10.53
C ILE A 351 -21.32 13.22 10.53
N VAL A 352 -20.11 12.67 10.70
CA VAL A 352 -18.85 13.44 10.64
C VAL A 352 -18.70 14.13 9.28
N GLU A 353 -18.96 13.42 8.19
CA GLU A 353 -18.90 13.92 6.82
C GLU A 353 -19.92 15.06 6.60
N THR A 354 -21.16 14.88 7.03
CA THR A 354 -22.23 15.89 6.93
C THR A 354 -21.86 17.13 7.73
N CYS A 355 -21.45 16.96 8.98
CA CYS A 355 -21.06 18.07 9.86
C CYS A 355 -19.82 18.79 9.34
N PHE A 356 -18.86 18.08 8.74
CA PHE A 356 -17.67 18.70 8.14
C PHE A 356 -18.02 19.49 6.87
N ALA A 357 -18.85 18.92 6.00
CA ALA A 357 -19.30 19.58 4.76
C ALA A 357 -20.10 20.86 5.05
N ARG A 358 -20.91 20.87 6.12
CA ARG A 358 -21.61 22.08 6.61
C ARG A 358 -20.72 23.04 7.39
N GLY A 359 -19.44 22.70 7.56
CA GLY A 359 -18.47 23.50 8.31
C GLY A 359 -18.71 23.49 9.83
N LEU A 360 -19.53 22.61 10.38
CA LEU A 360 -19.79 22.49 11.82
C LEU A 360 -18.60 21.84 12.56
N VAL A 361 -18.04 20.78 11.98
CA VAL A 361 -16.80 20.15 12.45
C VAL A 361 -15.61 20.84 11.78
N LYS A 362 -14.69 21.37 12.59
CA LYS A 362 -13.53 22.13 12.12
C LYS A 362 -12.26 21.29 12.03
N VAL A 363 -12.17 20.20 12.80
CA VAL A 363 -11.00 19.31 12.81
C VAL A 363 -11.45 17.86 12.69
N VAL A 364 -10.87 17.12 11.75
CA VAL A 364 -11.10 15.68 11.59
C VAL A 364 -9.79 14.92 11.71
N PHE A 365 -9.71 13.95 12.60
CA PHE A 365 -8.61 12.98 12.69
C PHE A 365 -8.94 11.75 11.85
N ALA A 366 -8.24 11.58 10.74
CA ALA A 366 -8.60 10.58 9.75
C ALA A 366 -7.46 9.62 9.41
N THR A 367 -7.82 8.37 9.07
CA THR A 367 -6.87 7.46 8.40
C THR A 367 -6.80 7.74 6.89
N GLU A 368 -5.81 7.15 6.21
CA GLU A 368 -5.62 7.25 4.75
C GLU A 368 -6.89 6.92 3.94
N THR A 369 -7.79 6.10 4.48
CA THR A 369 -9.08 5.76 3.87
C THR A 369 -9.96 6.96 3.54
N LEU A 370 -9.85 8.08 4.27
CA LEU A 370 -10.62 9.30 3.96
C LEU A 370 -10.10 10.00 2.69
N ALA A 371 -8.80 9.87 2.41
CA ALA A 371 -8.21 10.44 1.22
C ALA A 371 -8.78 9.80 -0.06
N VAL A 372 -9.37 8.61 0.09
CA VAL A 372 -10.03 7.86 -0.96
C VAL A 372 -11.55 8.07 -0.91
N GLY A 373 -12.14 8.60 -1.98
CA GLY A 373 -13.55 8.30 -2.27
C GLY A 373 -14.65 9.14 -1.60
N ILE A 374 -14.36 10.25 -0.91
CA ILE A 374 -15.40 11.19 -0.43
C ILE A 374 -14.99 12.64 -0.71
N ASN A 375 -15.91 13.50 -1.14
CA ASN A 375 -15.61 14.92 -1.38
C ASN A 375 -15.60 15.74 -0.07
N MET A 376 -14.54 15.60 0.74
CA MET A 376 -14.30 16.43 1.93
C MET A 376 -13.03 17.29 1.76
N PRO A 377 -13.10 18.44 1.07
CA PRO A 377 -11.97 19.37 1.00
C PRO A 377 -11.86 20.19 2.30
N ALA A 378 -10.63 20.41 2.74
CA ALA A 378 -10.26 21.17 3.93
C ALA A 378 -9.36 22.33 3.53
N ARG A 379 -9.30 23.40 4.34
CA ARG A 379 -8.35 24.50 4.09
C ARG A 379 -6.91 24.02 4.31
N ALA A 380 -6.71 23.20 5.35
CA ALA A 380 -5.42 22.61 5.69
C ALA A 380 -5.47 21.08 5.84
N VAL A 381 -4.37 20.42 5.53
CA VAL A 381 -4.12 19.00 5.79
C VAL A 381 -2.86 18.89 6.64
N VAL A 382 -2.92 18.13 7.72
CA VAL A 382 -1.78 17.86 8.60
C VAL A 382 -1.41 16.37 8.49
N LEU A 383 -0.16 16.09 8.13
CA LEU A 383 0.41 14.75 8.15
C LEU A 383 1.16 14.56 9.46
N ASP A 384 0.56 13.81 10.40
CA ASP A 384 1.12 13.55 11.73
C ASP A 384 2.43 12.73 11.63
N LYS A 385 2.50 11.86 10.62
CA LYS A 385 3.70 11.10 10.24
C LYS A 385 3.75 10.96 8.72
N ILE A 386 4.92 10.64 8.19
CA ILE A 386 5.13 10.28 6.77
C ILE A 386 5.70 8.87 6.60
N THR A 387 5.64 8.06 7.66
CA THR A 387 5.94 6.63 7.64
C THR A 387 4.71 5.87 8.08
N LYS A 388 4.39 4.78 7.36
CA LYS A 388 3.28 3.88 7.65
C LYS A 388 3.77 2.45 7.82
N PHE A 389 3.09 1.69 8.67
CA PHE A 389 3.37 0.26 8.84
C PHE A 389 2.57 -0.53 7.80
N ASN A 390 3.23 -1.39 7.03
CA ASN A 390 2.59 -2.18 5.97
C ASN A 390 2.24 -3.62 6.38
N GLY A 391 2.35 -3.96 7.67
CA GLY A 391 2.19 -5.33 8.18
C GLY A 391 3.53 -5.98 8.55
N GLU A 392 4.61 -5.60 7.88
CA GLU A 392 5.95 -6.16 8.12
C GLU A 392 6.93 -5.09 8.64
N ASN A 393 6.97 -3.93 7.99
CA ASN A 393 7.94 -2.88 8.24
C ASN A 393 7.31 -1.48 8.17
N HIS A 394 7.95 -0.50 8.82
CA HIS A 394 7.63 0.91 8.60
C HIS A 394 8.25 1.40 7.29
N GLN A 395 7.41 1.76 6.32
CA GLN A 395 7.81 2.32 5.04
C GLN A 395 7.44 3.79 4.95
N MET A 396 8.28 4.59 4.29
CA MET A 396 7.96 5.97 3.93
C MET A 396 6.80 6.02 2.93
N LEU A 397 5.95 7.03 3.03
CA LEU A 397 4.89 7.27 2.05
C LEU A 397 5.46 7.38 0.64
N LYS A 398 4.76 6.79 -0.32
CA LYS A 398 5.04 7.02 -1.74
C LYS A 398 4.57 8.42 -2.13
N PRO A 399 5.16 9.02 -3.18
CA PRO A 399 4.66 10.29 -3.72
C PRO A 399 3.15 10.25 -4.02
N SER A 400 2.64 9.13 -4.55
CA SER A 400 1.22 8.95 -4.84
C SER A 400 0.34 9.14 -3.61
N ASP A 401 0.71 8.49 -2.51
CA ASP A 401 -0.01 8.55 -1.24
C ASP A 401 0.02 9.98 -0.70
N TYR A 402 1.18 10.64 -0.77
CA TYR A 402 1.33 12.03 -0.36
C TYR A 402 0.43 12.98 -1.17
N ALA A 403 0.41 12.83 -2.49
CA ALA A 403 -0.40 13.65 -3.38
C ALA A 403 -1.91 13.45 -3.16
N GLN A 404 -2.33 12.22 -2.83
CA GLN A 404 -3.72 11.89 -2.53
C GLN A 404 -4.16 12.51 -1.20
N LEU A 405 -3.36 12.39 -0.14
CA LEU A 405 -3.64 12.96 1.17
C LEU A 405 -3.69 14.49 1.12
N THR A 406 -2.66 15.12 0.55
CA THR A 406 -2.57 16.58 0.41
C THR A 406 -3.48 17.15 -0.68
N GLY A 407 -4.05 16.28 -1.53
CA GLY A 407 -5.11 16.64 -2.49
C GLY A 407 -6.41 17.10 -1.86
N ARG A 408 -6.56 16.92 -0.54
CA ARG A 408 -7.70 17.42 0.24
C ARG A 408 -7.52 18.85 0.73
N ALA A 409 -6.33 19.43 0.63
CA ALA A 409 -6.07 20.80 1.03
C ALA A 409 -6.47 21.79 -0.08
N GLY A 410 -7.18 22.85 0.32
CA GLY A 410 -7.78 23.85 -0.56
C GLY A 410 -9.21 23.50 -0.97
N ARG A 411 -10.16 24.42 -0.72
CA ARG A 411 -11.56 24.31 -1.13
C ARG A 411 -11.84 25.22 -2.33
N ARG A 412 -12.28 24.64 -3.45
CA ARG A 412 -12.47 25.37 -4.72
C ARG A 412 -13.54 26.44 -4.54
N GLY A 413 -13.22 27.68 -4.89
CA GLY A 413 -14.11 28.83 -4.73
C GLY A 413 -14.17 29.43 -3.32
N LEU A 414 -13.48 28.85 -2.34
CA LEU A 414 -13.40 29.38 -0.97
C LEU A 414 -11.96 29.73 -0.55
N ASP A 415 -10.96 28.95 -0.97
CA ASP A 415 -9.57 29.14 -0.62
C ASP A 415 -8.73 29.45 -1.87
N ASP A 416 -7.84 30.44 -1.78
CA ASP A 416 -6.84 30.75 -2.82
C ASP A 416 -5.66 29.76 -2.78
N ILE A 417 -5.32 29.28 -1.59
CA ILE A 417 -4.16 28.42 -1.32
C ILE A 417 -4.59 27.31 -0.35
N GLY A 418 -4.20 26.07 -0.67
CA GLY A 418 -4.30 24.92 0.22
C GLY A 418 -3.00 24.75 1.02
N HIS A 419 -3.12 24.37 2.29
CA HIS A 419 -1.97 24.20 3.18
C HIS A 419 -1.75 22.72 3.53
N ALA A 420 -0.59 22.16 3.20
CA ALA A 420 -0.18 20.83 3.64
C ALA A 420 0.94 20.95 4.68
N LEU A 421 0.72 20.45 5.89
CA LEU A 421 1.66 20.57 7.01
C LEU A 421 2.22 19.19 7.36
N VAL A 422 3.54 19.04 7.39
CA VAL A 422 4.24 17.82 7.80
C VAL A 422 4.81 18.02 9.20
N VAL A 423 4.43 17.16 10.15
CA VAL A 423 4.93 17.22 11.52
C VAL A 423 6.32 16.57 11.61
N TRP A 424 7.23 17.23 12.31
CA TRP A 424 8.59 16.74 12.55
C TRP A 424 8.60 15.37 13.23
N SER A 425 9.53 14.51 12.80
CA SER A 425 9.77 13.19 13.38
C SER A 425 11.26 12.93 13.52
N PRO A 426 11.73 12.29 14.61
CA PRO A 426 13.13 11.94 14.76
C PRO A 426 13.59 10.82 13.80
N PHE A 427 12.65 10.15 13.12
CA PHE A 427 12.93 8.98 12.28
C PHE A 427 13.05 9.31 10.78
N VAL A 428 12.71 10.53 10.37
CA VAL A 428 12.72 10.93 8.96
C VAL A 428 13.44 12.27 8.84
N THR A 429 14.38 12.37 7.92
CA THR A 429 15.14 13.61 7.72
C THR A 429 14.34 14.61 6.89
N PHE A 430 14.63 15.90 7.06
CA PHE A 430 14.02 16.93 6.24
C PHE A 430 14.30 16.74 4.73
N ASP A 431 15.49 16.26 4.34
CA ASP A 431 15.80 15.99 2.93
C ASP A 431 14.86 14.94 2.32
N GLN A 432 14.49 13.92 3.11
CA GLN A 432 13.51 12.93 2.68
C GLN A 432 12.12 13.56 2.50
N VAL A 433 11.70 14.42 3.44
CA VAL A 433 10.44 15.18 3.33
C VAL A 433 10.44 16.03 2.06
N ALA A 434 11.49 16.83 1.84
CA ALA A 434 11.60 17.71 0.69
C ALA A 434 11.62 16.94 -0.64
N ALA A 435 12.30 15.79 -0.69
CA ALA A 435 12.29 14.91 -1.87
C ALA A 435 10.90 14.33 -2.16
N LEU A 436 10.15 13.96 -1.12
CA LEU A 436 8.77 13.48 -1.25
C LEU A 436 7.86 14.58 -1.82
N VAL A 437 7.95 15.80 -1.27
CA VAL A 437 7.14 16.96 -1.70
C VAL A 437 7.49 17.40 -3.13
N ALA A 438 8.77 17.33 -3.51
CA ALA A 438 9.21 17.73 -4.85
C ALA A 438 8.89 16.69 -5.94
N SER A 439 8.55 15.45 -5.57
CA SER A 439 8.31 14.37 -6.52
C SER A 439 7.01 14.58 -7.31
N ARG A 440 7.09 14.39 -8.63
CA ARG A 440 5.95 14.42 -9.58
C ARG A 440 5.71 13.10 -10.31
N SER A 441 6.43 12.04 -9.92
CA SER A 441 6.36 10.74 -10.58
C SER A 441 5.34 9.83 -9.90
N PHE A 442 4.30 9.45 -10.65
CA PHE A 442 3.18 8.61 -10.20
C PHE A 442 2.88 7.57 -11.27
N VAL A 443 3.76 6.58 -11.40
CA VAL A 443 3.59 5.50 -12.38
C VAL A 443 2.54 4.51 -11.88
N LEU A 444 1.46 4.37 -12.63
CA LEU A 444 0.43 3.36 -12.42
C LEU A 444 0.93 2.01 -12.91
N ASN A 445 0.97 1.01 -12.04
CA ASN A 445 1.34 -0.37 -12.40
C ASN A 445 0.12 -1.27 -12.31
N SER A 446 -0.01 -2.20 -13.25
CA SER A 446 -1.04 -3.25 -13.18
C SER A 446 -0.86 -4.13 -11.95
N ALA A 447 -1.96 -4.44 -11.28
CA ALA A 447 -2.04 -5.48 -10.26
C ALA A 447 -2.73 -6.76 -10.77
N PHE A 448 -2.93 -6.87 -12.10
CA PHE A 448 -3.68 -7.97 -12.70
C PHE A 448 -3.00 -9.31 -12.47
N ARG A 449 -3.78 -10.25 -11.97
CA ARG A 449 -3.41 -11.65 -11.81
C ARG A 449 -4.64 -12.51 -12.08
N PRO A 450 -4.47 -13.66 -12.73
CA PRO A 450 -5.59 -14.58 -12.91
C PRO A 450 -6.04 -15.13 -11.55
N THR A 451 -7.36 -15.17 -11.32
CA THR A 451 -8.01 -15.76 -10.13
C THR A 451 -8.78 -17.02 -10.51
N TYR A 452 -9.13 -17.87 -9.53
CA TYR A 452 -9.87 -19.12 -9.81
C TYR A 452 -11.28 -18.84 -10.32
N ASN A 453 -12.01 -17.90 -9.72
CA ASN A 453 -13.32 -17.48 -10.21
C ASN A 453 -13.25 -16.93 -11.64
N MET A 454 -12.25 -16.10 -11.96
CA MET A 454 -12.04 -15.61 -13.32
C MET A 454 -11.76 -16.77 -14.27
N ALA A 455 -10.90 -17.71 -13.89
CA ALA A 455 -10.61 -18.88 -14.71
C ALA A 455 -11.85 -19.74 -14.98
N ALA A 456 -12.67 -19.99 -13.95
CA ALA A 456 -13.94 -20.69 -14.12
C ALA A 456 -14.89 -19.95 -15.09
N ASN A 457 -15.03 -18.64 -14.93
CA ASN A 457 -15.90 -17.84 -15.81
C ASN A 457 -15.39 -17.74 -17.26
N LEU A 458 -14.08 -17.70 -17.47
CA LEU A 458 -13.48 -17.73 -18.81
C LEU A 458 -13.70 -19.08 -19.49
N ILE A 459 -13.46 -20.20 -18.79
CA ILE A 459 -13.72 -21.55 -19.31
C ILE A 459 -15.20 -21.72 -19.68
N ARG A 460 -16.10 -21.20 -18.84
CA ARG A 460 -17.56 -21.25 -19.07
C ARG A 460 -18.01 -20.55 -20.35
N SER A 461 -17.33 -19.48 -20.74
CA SER A 461 -17.84 -18.52 -21.72
C SER A 461 -17.02 -18.40 -23.00
N THR A 462 -15.80 -18.94 -23.03
CA THR A 462 -14.84 -18.77 -24.12
C THR A 462 -14.04 -20.05 -24.40
N SER A 463 -13.46 -20.16 -25.60
CA SER A 463 -12.50 -21.22 -25.91
C SER A 463 -11.15 -20.96 -25.26
N GLN A 464 -10.31 -22.00 -25.13
CA GLN A 464 -8.96 -21.87 -24.57
C GLN A 464 -8.10 -20.82 -25.29
N VAL A 465 -8.23 -20.75 -26.62
CA VAL A 465 -7.49 -19.77 -27.43
C VAL A 465 -7.99 -18.35 -27.14
N GLN A 466 -9.31 -18.17 -27.02
CA GLN A 466 -9.90 -16.88 -26.69
C GLN A 466 -9.53 -16.43 -25.27
N ALA A 467 -9.59 -17.31 -24.28
CA ALA A 467 -9.20 -16.99 -22.90
C ALA A 467 -7.74 -16.51 -22.81
N ARG A 468 -6.81 -17.23 -23.45
CA ARG A 468 -5.39 -16.80 -23.53
C ARG A 468 -5.24 -15.46 -24.25
N HIS A 469 -5.98 -15.26 -25.34
CA HIS A 469 -5.96 -13.99 -26.06
C HIS A 469 -6.40 -12.82 -25.18
N LEU A 470 -7.50 -12.97 -24.43
CA LEU A 470 -8.00 -11.94 -23.51
C LEU A 470 -6.99 -11.61 -22.41
N LEU A 471 -6.29 -12.61 -21.86
CA LEU A 471 -5.25 -12.39 -20.85
C LEU A 471 -4.02 -11.67 -21.41
N ASN A 472 -3.68 -11.92 -22.68
CA ASN A 472 -2.60 -11.22 -23.36
C ASN A 472 -2.95 -9.74 -23.65
N LEU A 473 -4.23 -9.36 -23.61
CA LEU A 473 -4.69 -7.98 -23.68
C LEU A 473 -4.63 -7.24 -22.34
N SER A 474 -4.22 -7.91 -21.24
CA SER A 474 -4.09 -7.25 -19.93
C SER A 474 -3.04 -6.13 -19.92
N PHE A 475 -3.25 -5.14 -19.04
CA PHE A 475 -2.30 -4.05 -18.86
C PHE A 475 -0.98 -4.56 -18.27
N ALA A 476 -1.04 -5.59 -17.40
CA ALA A 476 0.14 -6.30 -16.91
C ALA A 476 1.01 -6.83 -18.06
N GLN A 477 0.38 -7.48 -19.06
CA GLN A 477 1.11 -8.02 -20.21
C GLN A 477 1.63 -6.90 -21.13
N PHE A 478 0.88 -5.81 -21.30
CA PHE A 478 1.29 -4.63 -22.05
C PHE A 478 2.55 -3.97 -21.45
N GLN A 479 2.55 -3.73 -20.13
CA GLN A 479 3.70 -3.17 -19.41
C GLN A 479 4.90 -4.11 -19.45
N SER A 480 4.69 -5.41 -19.19
CA SER A 480 5.76 -6.40 -19.26
C SER A 480 6.40 -6.46 -20.65
N GLY A 481 5.59 -6.39 -21.71
CA GLY A 481 6.09 -6.39 -23.09
C GLY A 481 6.97 -5.18 -23.39
N LYS A 482 6.57 -3.98 -22.95
CA LYS A 482 7.35 -2.75 -23.11
C LYS A 482 8.64 -2.79 -22.29
N ASP A 483 8.55 -3.21 -21.03
CA ASP A 483 9.71 -3.35 -20.14
C ASP A 483 10.75 -4.33 -20.72
N VAL A 484 10.30 -5.45 -21.30
CA VAL A 484 11.19 -6.42 -21.96
C VAL A 484 11.96 -5.76 -23.10
N VAL A 485 11.30 -4.96 -23.95
CA VAL A 485 11.95 -4.25 -25.06
C VAL A 485 12.96 -3.24 -24.53
N GLU A 486 12.62 -2.46 -23.50
CA GLU A 486 13.52 -1.49 -22.88
C GLU A 486 14.74 -2.15 -22.25
N ILE A 487 14.54 -3.26 -21.52
CA ILE A 487 15.61 -4.03 -20.91
C ILE A 487 16.49 -4.66 -21.99
N GLN A 488 15.93 -5.23 -23.07
CA GLN A 488 16.71 -5.77 -24.18
C GLN A 488 17.55 -4.69 -24.87
N ALA A 489 17.00 -3.51 -25.12
CA ALA A 489 17.75 -2.38 -25.66
C ALA A 489 18.87 -1.91 -24.70
N ARG A 490 18.64 -2.01 -23.38
CA ARG A 490 19.67 -1.73 -22.36
C ARG A 490 20.76 -2.80 -22.34
N ILE A 491 20.39 -4.09 -22.39
CA ILE A 491 21.32 -5.23 -22.51
C ILE A 491 22.21 -5.03 -23.73
N GLN A 492 21.63 -4.73 -24.89
CA GLN A 492 22.40 -4.49 -26.12
C GLN A 492 23.38 -3.31 -25.97
N ARG A 493 22.95 -2.20 -25.37
CA ARG A 493 23.83 -1.03 -25.12
C ARG A 493 24.96 -1.35 -24.14
N ARG A 494 24.65 -2.03 -23.03
CA ARG A 494 25.64 -2.40 -22.01
C ARG A 494 26.60 -3.47 -22.52
N SER A 495 26.12 -4.44 -23.30
CA SER A 495 26.95 -5.45 -23.97
C SER A 495 27.98 -4.80 -24.90
N LYS A 496 27.57 -3.82 -25.73
CA LYS A 496 28.52 -3.10 -26.59
C LYS A 496 29.61 -2.37 -25.80
N GLU A 497 29.24 -1.74 -24.68
CA GLU A 497 30.23 -1.08 -23.80
C GLU A 497 31.14 -2.09 -23.11
N ARG A 498 30.59 -3.24 -22.68
CA ARG A 498 31.36 -4.36 -22.15
C ARG A 498 32.38 -4.85 -23.17
N ASP A 499 31.98 -5.09 -24.41
CA ASP A 499 32.86 -5.57 -25.49
C ASP A 499 33.99 -4.55 -25.76
N ARG A 500 33.67 -3.24 -25.73
CA ARG A 500 34.66 -2.17 -25.85
C ARG A 500 35.67 -2.18 -24.69
N LEU A 501 35.21 -2.35 -23.45
CA LEU A 501 36.06 -2.43 -22.27
C LEU A 501 36.92 -3.70 -22.28
N MET A 502 36.39 -4.83 -22.77
CA MET A 502 37.17 -6.06 -22.95
C MET A 502 38.28 -5.86 -23.97
N LEU A 503 38.01 -5.20 -25.11
CA LEU A 503 39.05 -4.87 -26.08
C LEU A 503 40.14 -3.95 -25.48
N GLN A 504 39.76 -3.00 -24.62
CA GLN A 504 40.71 -2.16 -23.87
C GLN A 504 41.48 -2.93 -22.81
N ALA A 505 40.94 -4.05 -22.33
CA ALA A 505 41.54 -4.92 -21.33
C ALA A 505 42.45 -5.99 -21.95
N GLU A 506 42.46 -6.21 -23.27
CA GLU A 506 43.40 -7.14 -23.91
C GLU A 506 44.84 -6.65 -23.73
N SER A 507 45.79 -7.51 -23.36
CA SER A 507 47.22 -7.15 -23.32
C SER A 507 47.98 -7.87 -24.43
N PRO A 508 48.87 -7.18 -25.16
CA PRO A 508 49.78 -7.85 -26.09
C PRO A 508 50.84 -8.71 -25.38
N PHE A 509 50.94 -8.62 -24.05
CA PHE A 509 51.89 -9.35 -23.21
C PHE A 509 51.27 -10.60 -22.54
N GLY A 510 50.02 -10.97 -22.86
CA GLY A 510 49.39 -12.21 -22.39
C GLY A 510 47.96 -12.02 -21.87
N ASP A 511 47.35 -13.08 -21.34
CA ASP A 511 45.95 -13.05 -20.89
C ASP A 511 45.80 -12.29 -19.56
N ILE A 512 45.10 -11.15 -19.61
CA ILE A 512 44.84 -10.32 -18.43
C ILE A 512 43.90 -11.01 -17.43
N GLU A 513 42.96 -11.85 -17.88
CA GLU A 513 42.06 -12.58 -16.99
C GLU A 513 42.79 -13.70 -16.26
N GLU A 514 43.70 -14.41 -16.94
CA GLU A 514 44.60 -15.36 -16.28
C GLU A 514 45.46 -14.67 -15.20
N TYR A 515 46.00 -13.49 -15.51
CA TYR A 515 46.75 -12.67 -14.56
C TYR A 515 45.89 -12.24 -13.36
N ARG A 516 44.63 -11.83 -13.59
CA ARG A 516 43.68 -11.44 -12.54
C ARG A 516 43.28 -12.63 -11.67
N LEU A 517 42.98 -13.78 -12.26
CA LEU A 517 42.65 -15.01 -11.54
C LEU A 517 43.81 -15.47 -10.66
N ARG A 518 45.05 -15.45 -11.18
CA ARG A 518 46.27 -15.75 -10.41
C ARG A 518 46.54 -14.72 -9.30
N LYS A 519 46.26 -13.45 -9.53
CA LYS A 519 46.31 -12.39 -8.50
C LYS A 519 45.24 -12.58 -7.42
N SER A 520 44.14 -13.23 -7.76
CA SER A 520 42.95 -13.38 -6.92
C SER A 520 42.76 -14.77 -6.30
N ALA A 521 43.74 -15.68 -6.37
CA ALA A 521 43.68 -16.98 -5.71
C ALA A 521 43.43 -16.80 -4.20
N LYS A 522 42.15 -16.80 -3.82
CA LYS A 522 41.66 -16.61 -2.47
C LYS A 522 41.89 -17.91 -1.70
N ALA A 523 42.41 -17.80 -0.50
CA ALA A 523 42.47 -18.92 0.43
C ALA A 523 41.06 -19.43 0.72
N GLN A 524 40.92 -20.73 1.02
CA GLN A 524 39.61 -21.29 1.30
C GLN A 524 39.01 -20.63 2.57
N PRO A 525 37.69 -20.39 2.63
CA PRO A 525 37.06 -19.78 3.81
C PRO A 525 37.38 -20.52 5.12
N SER A 526 37.56 -21.83 5.06
CA SER A 526 37.97 -22.68 6.20
C SER A 526 39.38 -22.34 6.73
N GLU A 527 40.33 -22.02 5.85
CA GLU A 527 41.70 -21.64 6.23
C GLU A 527 41.74 -20.26 6.88
N ILE A 528 40.92 -19.34 6.38
CA ILE A 528 40.77 -17.99 6.95
C ILE A 528 40.10 -18.09 8.32
N ASP A 529 39.03 -18.86 8.44
CA ASP A 529 38.32 -19.04 9.71
C ASP A 529 39.22 -19.65 10.79
N ASN A 530 39.99 -20.68 10.44
CA ASN A 530 41.00 -21.27 11.33
C ASN A 530 42.01 -20.20 11.80
N SER A 531 42.54 -19.39 10.89
CA SER A 531 43.50 -18.34 11.25
C SER A 531 42.92 -17.25 12.17
N LEU A 532 41.64 -16.91 12.01
CA LEU A 532 40.96 -15.96 12.88
C LEU A 532 40.71 -16.54 14.28
N SER A 533 40.43 -17.84 14.36
CA SER A 533 40.17 -18.55 15.62
C SER A 533 41.41 -18.67 16.51
N GLU A 534 42.61 -18.67 15.91
CA GLU A 534 43.88 -18.76 16.62
C GLU A 534 44.34 -17.43 17.25
N LEU A 535 43.73 -16.31 16.85
CA LEU A 535 44.06 -14.98 17.37
C LEU A 535 43.60 -14.79 18.82
N ARG A 536 44.33 -13.96 19.55
CA ARG A 536 44.07 -13.65 20.96
C ARG A 536 43.94 -12.14 21.19
N PRO A 537 43.15 -11.70 22.18
CA PRO A 537 43.15 -10.31 22.61
C PRO A 537 44.57 -9.80 22.92
N GLY A 538 44.97 -8.74 22.23
CA GLY A 538 46.31 -8.17 22.27
C GLY A 538 47.17 -8.48 21.05
N ASP A 539 46.80 -9.44 20.21
CA ASP A 539 47.50 -9.68 18.94
C ASP A 539 47.35 -8.49 17.99
N VAL A 540 48.41 -8.19 17.25
CA VAL A 540 48.42 -7.12 16.25
C VAL A 540 48.32 -7.74 14.87
N ILE A 541 47.31 -7.32 14.10
CA ILE A 541 47.03 -7.79 12.75
C ILE A 541 47.02 -6.61 11.77
N GLU A 542 47.07 -6.89 10.47
CA GLU A 542 46.72 -5.92 9.43
C GLU A 542 45.34 -6.25 8.87
N ALA A 543 44.43 -5.26 8.88
CA ALA A 543 43.07 -5.42 8.39
C ALA A 543 42.54 -4.10 7.81
N GLY A 544 41.66 -4.20 6.81
CA GLY A 544 41.13 -3.07 6.03
C GLY A 544 40.77 -3.48 4.60
N SER A 545 40.23 -2.54 3.81
CA SER A 545 39.88 -2.79 2.40
C SER A 545 41.12 -3.11 1.53
N ILE A 546 40.91 -3.75 0.37
CA ILE A 546 41.97 -4.15 -0.58
C ILE A 546 42.92 -3.00 -0.94
N SER A 547 42.47 -1.74 -0.90
CA SER A 547 43.28 -0.56 -1.21
C SER A 547 43.92 0.14 0.01
N ARG A 548 43.52 -0.20 1.24
CA ARG A 548 43.99 0.40 2.50
C ARG A 548 43.91 -0.61 3.65
N THR A 549 45.05 -1.21 3.98
CA THR A 549 45.23 -2.01 5.20
C THR A 549 45.83 -1.14 6.32
N GLU A 550 45.29 -1.25 7.54
CA GLU A 550 45.86 -0.60 8.73
C GLU A 550 46.21 -1.65 9.79
N ARG A 551 47.21 -1.35 10.62
CA ARG A 551 47.54 -2.18 11.79
C ARG A 551 46.51 -1.97 12.88
N MET A 552 45.98 -3.07 13.39
CA MET A 552 44.97 -3.07 14.45
C MET A 552 45.33 -4.07 15.53
N VAL A 553 44.98 -3.74 16.77
CA VAL A 553 45.11 -4.67 17.90
C VAL A 553 43.77 -5.37 18.13
N VAL A 554 43.79 -6.70 18.20
CA VAL A 554 42.62 -7.52 18.47
C VAL A 554 42.15 -7.28 19.90
N LEU A 555 40.88 -6.91 20.07
CA LEU A 555 40.25 -6.71 21.36
C LEU A 555 39.48 -7.96 21.80
N THR A 556 38.74 -8.59 20.89
CA THR A 556 37.93 -9.79 21.17
C THR A 556 37.90 -10.72 19.97
N VAL A 557 37.82 -12.03 20.24
CA VAL A 557 37.60 -13.09 19.25
C VAL A 557 36.38 -13.89 19.71
N ALA A 558 35.40 -14.09 18.84
CA ALA A 558 34.14 -14.76 19.16
C ALA A 558 33.77 -15.75 18.05
N GLN A 559 33.54 -17.01 18.43
CA GLN A 559 33.01 -18.05 17.55
C GLN A 559 31.49 -17.94 17.44
N ARG A 560 30.96 -18.03 16.21
CA ARG A 560 29.53 -17.95 15.90
C ARG A 560 29.17 -19.03 14.87
N SER A 561 27.87 -19.29 14.68
CA SER A 561 27.37 -20.26 13.69
C SER A 561 27.72 -19.91 12.24
N ASP A 562 28.08 -18.64 11.96
CA ASP A 562 28.48 -18.13 10.65
C ASP A 562 30.01 -17.93 10.50
N GLY A 563 30.80 -18.44 11.45
CA GLY A 563 32.28 -18.36 11.48
C GLY A 563 32.84 -17.46 12.59
N THR A 564 34.16 -17.37 12.68
CA THR A 564 34.87 -16.56 13.68
C THR A 564 34.77 -15.07 13.36
N LYS A 565 34.37 -14.28 14.37
CA LYS A 565 34.36 -12.82 14.32
C LYS A 565 35.41 -12.25 15.26
N ILE A 566 36.16 -11.27 14.78
CA ILE A 566 37.15 -10.55 15.57
C ILE A 566 36.78 -9.07 15.65
N THR A 567 36.98 -8.45 16.80
CA THR A 567 36.87 -6.99 16.94
C THR A 567 38.25 -6.44 17.20
N ALA A 568 38.68 -5.46 16.41
CA ALA A 568 40.01 -4.88 16.47
C ALA A 568 39.97 -3.35 16.50
N LEU A 569 41.03 -2.76 17.07
CA LEU A 569 41.19 -1.33 17.27
C LEU A 569 42.36 -0.79 16.46
N SER A 570 42.12 0.25 15.67
CA SER A 570 43.14 0.96 14.88
C SER A 570 43.93 1.98 15.69
N ARG A 571 45.04 2.49 15.10
CA ARG A 571 45.78 3.63 15.69
C ARG A 571 44.93 4.90 15.71
N SER A 572 44.03 5.06 14.74
CA SER A 572 43.06 6.16 14.66
C SER A 572 41.89 6.04 15.65
N ARG A 573 41.91 5.04 16.55
CA ARG A 573 40.86 4.73 17.55
C ARG A 573 39.53 4.28 16.96
N SER A 574 39.54 3.79 15.72
CA SER A 574 38.39 3.13 15.10
C SER A 574 38.30 1.69 15.61
N VAL A 575 37.14 1.30 16.13
CA VAL A 575 36.85 -0.10 16.51
C VAL A 575 36.02 -0.72 15.39
N GLN A 576 36.50 -1.81 14.82
CA GLN A 576 35.85 -2.50 13.72
C GLN A 576 35.74 -3.98 14.01
N THR A 577 34.66 -4.60 13.52
CA THR A 577 34.45 -6.05 13.61
C THR A 577 34.62 -6.65 12.23
N PHE A 578 35.38 -7.74 12.15
CA PHE A 578 35.68 -8.47 10.94
C PHE A 578 35.21 -9.92 11.06
N SER A 579 34.89 -10.51 9.93
CA SER A 579 34.46 -11.88 9.72
C SER A 579 35.34 -12.53 8.65
N VAL A 580 35.15 -13.84 8.43
CA VAL A 580 35.84 -14.61 7.37
C VAL A 580 35.73 -13.93 5.99
N ARG A 581 34.61 -13.26 5.70
CA ARG A 581 34.36 -12.60 4.40
C ARG A 581 35.17 -11.33 4.18
N ASP A 582 35.71 -10.75 5.25
CA ASP A 582 36.44 -9.49 5.21
C ASP A 582 37.93 -9.67 4.86
N PHE A 583 38.39 -10.93 4.75
CA PHE A 583 39.76 -11.28 4.42
C PHE A 583 39.85 -12.09 3.13
N ALA A 584 40.87 -11.81 2.32
CA ALA A 584 41.16 -12.57 1.10
C ALA A 584 42.22 -13.67 1.32
N GLN A 585 42.93 -13.64 2.45
CA GLN A 585 44.02 -14.54 2.83
C GLN A 585 44.00 -14.78 4.35
N PRO A 586 44.61 -15.87 4.87
CA PRO A 586 44.66 -16.17 6.30
C PRO A 586 45.42 -15.08 7.07
N VAL A 587 44.95 -14.74 8.27
CA VAL A 587 45.47 -13.63 9.07
C VAL A 587 46.55 -14.14 10.02
N LEU A 588 47.74 -13.56 9.94
CA LEU A 588 48.87 -13.90 10.81
C LEU A 588 49.13 -12.78 11.84
N PRO A 589 49.34 -13.10 13.13
CA PRO A 589 49.68 -12.10 14.14
C PRO A 589 51.09 -11.55 13.89
N LEU A 590 51.18 -10.24 13.69
CA LEU A 590 52.43 -9.50 13.44
C LEU A 590 53.22 -9.21 14.73
N GLY A 591 52.54 -9.24 15.87
CA GLY A 591 53.11 -8.99 17.19
C GLY A 591 52.03 -9.01 18.27
N TYR A 592 52.42 -8.66 19.50
CA TYR A 592 51.52 -8.64 20.65
C TYR A 592 51.65 -7.32 21.41
N VAL A 593 50.51 -6.77 21.84
CA VAL A 593 50.37 -5.59 22.67
C VAL A 593 49.56 -5.95 23.90
N LYS A 594 50.17 -5.80 25.08
CA LYS A 594 49.46 -6.00 26.34
C LYS A 594 48.36 -4.95 26.47
N LEU A 595 47.10 -5.38 26.56
CA LEU A 595 45.95 -4.48 26.71
C LEU A 595 45.91 -3.84 28.11
N PRO A 596 45.33 -2.63 28.25
CA PRO A 596 45.19 -1.96 29.56
C PRO A 596 44.33 -2.76 30.55
N SER A 597 44.57 -2.59 31.86
CA SER A 597 43.77 -3.17 32.93
C SER A 597 43.08 -2.06 33.74
N PRO A 598 41.80 -2.19 34.13
CA PRO A 598 40.91 -3.32 33.85
C PRO A 598 40.50 -3.40 32.37
N PHE A 599 40.26 -4.61 31.88
CA PHE A 599 39.87 -4.85 30.49
C PHE A 599 38.46 -4.30 30.23
N ALA A 600 38.37 -3.21 29.45
CA ALA A 600 37.13 -2.48 29.22
C ALA A 600 37.05 -1.96 27.76
N PRO A 601 36.85 -2.84 26.76
CA PRO A 601 36.91 -2.50 25.34
C PRO A 601 35.88 -1.45 24.87
N ASN A 602 34.80 -1.23 25.64
CA ASN A 602 33.80 -0.20 25.35
C ASN A 602 34.10 1.17 26.01
N ASN A 603 35.22 1.29 26.72
CA ASN A 603 35.61 2.52 27.43
C ASN A 603 36.63 3.34 26.64
N ASN A 604 36.36 4.62 26.42
CA ASN A 604 37.22 5.52 25.64
C ASN A 604 38.63 5.68 26.26
N LYS A 605 38.79 5.57 27.60
CA LYS A 605 40.12 5.57 28.24
C LYS A 605 40.94 4.34 27.86
N PHE A 606 40.31 3.17 27.88
CA PHE A 606 40.92 1.90 27.47
C PHE A 606 41.31 1.94 25.98
N LEU A 607 40.42 2.42 25.10
CA LEU A 607 40.70 2.54 23.67
C LEU A 607 41.84 3.52 23.38
N LYS A 608 41.88 4.67 24.07
CA LYS A 608 42.97 5.64 23.94
C LYS A 608 44.32 5.04 24.34
N GLU A 609 44.37 4.32 25.46
CA GLU A 609 45.60 3.71 25.94
C GLU A 609 46.03 2.52 25.07
N ALA A 610 45.11 1.65 24.67
CA ALA A 610 45.38 0.55 23.74
C ALA A 610 45.89 1.05 22.37
N SER A 611 45.31 2.13 21.82
CA SER A 611 45.79 2.76 20.58
C SER A 611 47.21 3.33 20.73
N SER A 612 47.54 3.88 21.91
CA SER A 612 48.87 4.43 22.20
C SER A 612 49.91 3.32 22.29
N ARG A 613 49.56 2.20 22.94
CA ARG A 613 50.45 1.03 23.04
C ARG A 613 50.67 0.38 21.68
N LEU A 614 49.65 0.33 20.82
CA LEU A 614 49.78 -0.08 19.41
C LEU A 614 50.68 0.87 18.62
N ALA A 615 50.67 2.17 18.92
CA ALA A 615 51.54 3.15 18.27
C ALA A 615 53.03 2.89 18.56
N THR A 616 53.37 2.42 19.75
CA THR A 616 54.77 2.20 20.21
C THR A 616 55.25 0.76 20.11
N ALA A 617 54.42 -0.18 19.66
CA ALA A 617 54.74 -1.61 19.61
C ALA A 617 55.85 -1.91 18.58
N LYS A 618 56.90 -2.64 19.01
CA LYS A 618 57.92 -3.19 18.10
C LYS A 618 57.35 -4.44 17.43
N ILE A 619 56.94 -4.29 16.18
CA ILE A 619 56.31 -5.35 15.37
C ILE A 619 57.37 -5.91 14.42
N LYS A 620 57.42 -7.23 14.22
CA LYS A 620 58.31 -7.84 13.22
C LYS A 620 57.86 -7.36 11.83
N GLN A 621 58.76 -6.75 11.06
CA GLN A 621 58.47 -6.49 9.65
C GLN A 621 58.17 -7.83 8.96
N SER A 622 57.02 -7.94 8.30
CA SER A 622 56.60 -9.10 7.51
C SER A 622 57.48 -9.26 6.26
N SER A 623 58.73 -9.66 6.44
CA SER A 623 59.64 -10.00 5.34
C SER A 623 59.33 -11.37 4.71
N ARG A 624 58.45 -12.18 5.31
CA ARG A 624 58.12 -13.54 4.82
C ARG A 624 56.88 -13.66 3.92
N ILE A 625 55.96 -12.69 3.91
CA ILE A 625 54.74 -12.75 3.06
C ILE A 625 55.02 -12.17 1.66
N LYS A 626 56.05 -11.32 1.50
CA LYS A 626 56.43 -10.73 0.20
C LYS A 626 57.19 -11.69 -0.74
N GLN A 627 57.70 -12.83 -0.27
CA GLN A 627 58.51 -13.72 -1.11
C GLN A 627 57.71 -14.83 -1.79
N THR A 628 56.65 -15.36 -1.16
CA THR A 628 55.80 -16.39 -1.78
C THR A 628 54.78 -15.81 -2.76
N SER A 629 54.29 -14.57 -2.53
CA SER A 629 53.39 -13.91 -3.50
C SER A 629 54.15 -13.40 -4.73
N LYS A 630 55.40 -12.94 -4.59
CA LYS A 630 56.21 -12.46 -5.72
C LYS A 630 56.66 -13.58 -6.67
N SER A 631 56.95 -14.78 -6.17
CA SER A 631 57.48 -15.85 -7.02
C SER A 631 56.44 -16.44 -7.98
N GLN A 632 55.15 -16.36 -7.68
CA GLN A 632 54.08 -16.72 -8.62
C GLN A 632 53.55 -15.53 -9.43
N GLN A 633 53.80 -14.30 -8.97
CA GLN A 633 53.39 -13.06 -9.66
C GLN A 633 54.38 -12.59 -10.72
N ALA A 634 55.68 -12.87 -10.56
CA ALA A 634 56.74 -12.38 -11.45
C ALA A 634 56.83 -13.11 -12.80
N ASP A 635 56.20 -14.29 -12.93
CA ASP A 635 56.28 -15.13 -14.15
C ASP A 635 55.13 -14.89 -15.15
N HIS A 636 54.22 -13.94 -14.89
CA HIS A 636 53.15 -13.65 -15.85
C HIS A 636 53.59 -12.51 -16.80
N PRO A 637 53.65 -12.75 -18.12
CA PRO A 637 54.23 -11.78 -19.05
C PRO A 637 53.48 -10.42 -19.09
N VAL A 638 52.18 -10.42 -18.77
CA VAL A 638 51.33 -9.22 -18.54
C VAL A 638 51.88 -8.22 -17.52
N VAL A 639 52.73 -8.64 -16.56
CA VAL A 639 53.37 -7.72 -15.59
C VAL A 639 54.26 -6.67 -16.27
N SER A 640 54.75 -6.98 -17.47
CA SER A 640 55.59 -6.10 -18.26
C SER A 640 54.79 -5.09 -19.11
N ASP A 641 53.46 -5.13 -19.05
CA ASP A 641 52.60 -4.22 -19.81
C ASP A 641 52.66 -2.78 -19.22
N PRO A 642 53.11 -1.77 -19.97
CA PRO A 642 53.20 -0.39 -19.48
C PRO A 642 51.83 0.22 -19.14
N ASP A 643 50.75 -0.26 -19.76
CA ASP A 643 49.38 0.19 -19.55
C ASP A 643 48.58 -0.73 -18.63
N LEU A 644 49.25 -1.66 -17.93
CA LEU A 644 48.62 -2.69 -17.09
C LEU A 644 47.54 -2.13 -16.14
N LYS A 645 47.79 -0.98 -15.53
CA LYS A 645 46.83 -0.35 -14.61
C LYS A 645 45.54 0.07 -15.32
N PHE A 646 45.65 0.62 -16.53
CA PHE A 646 44.50 1.03 -17.33
C PHE A 646 43.71 -0.20 -17.80
N ARG A 647 44.42 -1.23 -18.31
CA ARG A 647 43.79 -2.47 -18.77
C ARG A 647 43.10 -3.24 -17.63
N LEU A 648 43.67 -3.24 -16.42
CA LEU A 648 43.03 -3.81 -15.22
C LEU A 648 41.75 -3.05 -14.82
N ILE A 649 41.75 -1.72 -14.89
CA ILE A 649 40.55 -0.91 -14.62
C ILE A 649 39.47 -1.19 -15.67
N ALA A 650 39.86 -1.34 -16.95
CA ALA A 650 38.94 -1.71 -18.02
C ALA A 650 38.35 -3.12 -17.78
N ALA A 651 39.17 -4.09 -17.39
CA ALA A 651 38.75 -5.45 -17.06
C ALA A 651 37.80 -5.50 -15.83
N GLU A 652 38.11 -4.77 -14.76
CA GLU A 652 37.23 -4.66 -13.58
C GLU A 652 35.90 -3.96 -13.91
N SER A 653 35.95 -2.97 -14.81
CA SER A 653 34.75 -2.28 -15.28
C SER A 653 33.89 -3.18 -16.16
N ALA A 654 34.49 -3.98 -17.05
CA ALA A 654 33.79 -4.98 -17.87
C ALA A 654 33.09 -6.02 -16.99
N GLU A 655 33.78 -6.58 -15.99
CA GLU A 655 33.19 -7.57 -15.07
C GLU A 655 32.00 -6.99 -14.28
N ARG A 656 32.05 -5.70 -13.90
CA ARG A 656 30.90 -5.03 -13.27
C ARG A 656 29.71 -4.95 -14.23
N ILE A 657 29.97 -4.72 -15.52
CA ILE A 657 28.92 -4.73 -16.55
C ILE A 657 28.40 -6.14 -16.76
N ASP A 658 29.24 -7.18 -16.79
CA ASP A 658 28.80 -8.58 -16.91
C ASP A 658 27.83 -8.95 -15.79
N ARG A 659 28.14 -8.59 -14.53
CA ARG A 659 27.21 -8.80 -13.40
C ARG A 659 25.90 -8.01 -13.55
N GLU A 660 25.93 -6.82 -14.13
CA GLU A 660 24.71 -6.05 -14.43
C GLU A 660 23.91 -6.72 -15.55
N LEU A 661 24.58 -7.22 -16.60
CA LEU A 661 23.95 -7.95 -17.70
C LEU A 661 23.27 -9.23 -17.20
N GLU A 662 23.93 -10.05 -16.39
CA GLU A 662 23.34 -11.23 -15.75
C GLU A 662 22.06 -10.88 -14.96
N GLN A 663 22.08 -9.77 -14.22
CA GLN A 663 20.90 -9.30 -13.49
C GLN A 663 19.78 -8.83 -14.42
N LEU A 664 20.10 -8.16 -15.52
CA LEU A 664 19.14 -7.71 -16.51
C LEU A 664 18.54 -8.88 -17.28
N GLU A 665 19.35 -9.85 -17.70
CA GLU A 665 18.91 -11.08 -18.37
C GLU A 665 17.98 -11.90 -17.47
N LYS A 666 18.31 -12.03 -16.18
CA LYS A 666 17.44 -12.68 -15.19
C LYS A 666 16.12 -11.92 -14.99
N ARG A 667 16.11 -10.59 -15.11
CA ARG A 667 14.85 -9.82 -15.08
C ARG A 667 14.02 -10.05 -16.32
N VAL A 668 14.63 -10.11 -17.52
CA VAL A 668 13.91 -10.45 -18.74
C VAL A 668 13.27 -11.82 -18.61
N SER A 669 14.03 -12.86 -18.24
CA SER A 669 13.49 -14.22 -18.11
C SER A 669 12.34 -14.32 -17.11
N ASN A 670 12.41 -13.60 -15.98
CA ASN A 670 11.32 -13.51 -15.00
C ASN A 670 10.11 -12.73 -15.54
N SER A 671 10.34 -11.66 -16.31
CA SER A 671 9.27 -10.84 -16.92
C SER A 671 8.61 -11.55 -18.11
N THR A 672 9.27 -12.57 -18.68
CA THR A 672 8.73 -13.45 -19.72
C THR A 672 7.72 -14.48 -19.16
N GLN A 673 7.59 -14.65 -17.83
CA GLN A 673 6.47 -15.41 -17.28
C GLN A 673 5.16 -14.65 -17.49
N SER A 674 4.49 -14.96 -18.60
CA SER A 674 3.26 -14.29 -19.00
C SER A 674 2.11 -14.56 -18.02
N VAL A 675 1.18 -13.62 -17.97
CA VAL A 675 -0.12 -13.79 -17.28
C VAL A 675 -0.80 -15.08 -17.73
N SER A 676 -0.67 -15.43 -19.01
CA SER A 676 -1.17 -16.66 -19.62
C SER A 676 -0.55 -17.95 -19.04
N ASN A 677 0.73 -17.96 -18.69
CA ASN A 677 1.37 -19.13 -18.08
C ASN A 677 0.82 -19.39 -16.67
N LYS A 678 0.63 -18.34 -15.86
CA LYS A 678 0.00 -18.46 -14.54
C LYS A 678 -1.43 -18.97 -14.63
N PHE A 679 -2.16 -18.50 -15.65
CA PHE A 679 -3.49 -18.99 -15.94
C PHE A 679 -3.50 -20.48 -16.31
N ASP A 680 -2.56 -20.94 -17.14
CA ASP A 680 -2.44 -22.35 -17.47
C ASP A 680 -2.15 -23.22 -16.22
N GLU A 681 -1.31 -22.75 -15.29
CA GLU A 681 -1.07 -23.43 -14.02
C GLU A 681 -2.32 -23.47 -13.12
N LEU A 682 -3.11 -22.39 -13.08
CA LEU A 682 -4.40 -22.39 -12.38
C LEU A 682 -5.36 -23.43 -12.98
N VAL A 683 -5.46 -23.49 -14.31
CA VAL A 683 -6.33 -24.46 -14.99
C VAL A 683 -5.88 -25.89 -14.72
N LYS A 684 -4.56 -26.17 -14.71
CA LYS A 684 -4.02 -27.49 -14.32
C LYS A 684 -4.45 -27.87 -12.91
N LEU A 685 -4.27 -26.96 -11.94
CA LEU A 685 -4.69 -27.20 -10.56
C LEU A 685 -6.20 -27.46 -10.47
N LEU A 686 -7.02 -26.67 -11.18
CA LEU A 686 -8.48 -26.87 -11.22
C LEU A 686 -8.86 -28.23 -11.84
N THR A 687 -8.13 -28.70 -12.85
CA THR A 687 -8.32 -30.04 -13.44
C THR A 687 -7.94 -31.13 -12.44
N GLU A 688 -6.77 -31.03 -11.80
CA GLU A 688 -6.32 -32.01 -10.79
C GLU A 688 -7.29 -32.12 -9.61
N TRP A 689 -7.94 -31.02 -9.25
CA TRP A 689 -8.92 -30.96 -8.15
C TRP A 689 -10.36 -31.23 -8.59
N GLY A 690 -10.59 -31.55 -9.87
CA GLY A 690 -11.89 -31.97 -10.41
C GLY A 690 -12.91 -30.85 -10.60
N PHE A 691 -12.46 -29.61 -10.77
CA PHE A 691 -13.30 -28.46 -11.12
C PHE A 691 -13.45 -28.29 -12.64
N VAL A 692 -12.46 -28.77 -13.41
CA VAL A 692 -12.41 -28.66 -14.87
C VAL A 692 -12.14 -30.04 -15.47
N ASP A 693 -12.82 -30.35 -16.57
CA ASP A 693 -12.58 -31.53 -17.39
C ASP A 693 -12.61 -31.15 -18.88
N GLU A 694 -11.57 -31.47 -19.64
CA GLU A 694 -11.44 -31.16 -21.08
C GLU A 694 -11.90 -29.74 -21.50
N TRP A 695 -11.49 -28.70 -20.75
CA TRP A 695 -11.91 -27.30 -20.96
C TRP A 695 -13.43 -27.06 -20.78
N SER A 696 -14.06 -27.84 -19.92
CA SER A 696 -15.44 -27.65 -19.49
C SER A 696 -15.51 -27.63 -17.96
N LEU A 697 -16.47 -26.89 -17.40
CA LEU A 697 -16.67 -26.87 -15.96
C LEU A 697 -17.45 -28.12 -15.52
N THR A 698 -16.91 -28.82 -14.53
CA THR A 698 -17.68 -29.84 -13.79
C THR A 698 -18.76 -29.17 -12.94
N SER A 699 -19.63 -29.94 -12.26
CA SER A 699 -20.60 -29.36 -11.30
C SER A 699 -19.91 -28.52 -10.21
N ARG A 700 -18.72 -28.94 -9.76
CA ARG A 700 -17.88 -28.19 -8.81
C ARG A 700 -17.34 -26.91 -9.45
N GLY A 701 -16.91 -26.97 -10.71
CA GLY A 701 -16.47 -25.80 -11.47
C GLY A 701 -17.58 -24.77 -11.69
N GLN A 702 -18.81 -25.23 -11.97
CA GLN A 702 -19.98 -24.37 -12.11
C GLN A 702 -20.28 -23.63 -10.80
N MET A 703 -20.22 -24.33 -9.67
CA MET A 703 -20.33 -23.72 -8.34
C MET A 703 -19.26 -22.64 -8.11
N LEU A 704 -17.98 -22.94 -8.38
CA LEU A 704 -16.87 -22.00 -8.25
C LEU A 704 -17.08 -20.70 -9.04
N SER A 705 -17.69 -20.78 -10.23
CA SER A 705 -17.97 -19.59 -11.05
C SER A 705 -18.94 -18.58 -10.40
N HIS A 706 -19.68 -19.00 -9.36
CA HIS A 706 -20.63 -18.18 -8.61
C HIS A 706 -20.13 -17.75 -7.22
N ILE A 707 -18.90 -18.11 -6.84
CA ILE A 707 -18.28 -17.68 -5.58
C ILE A 707 -17.35 -16.50 -5.86
N PHE A 708 -17.68 -15.34 -5.32
CA PHE A 708 -16.94 -14.08 -5.45
C PHE A 708 -16.25 -13.76 -4.12
N HIS A 709 -15.13 -14.44 -3.87
CA HIS A 709 -14.34 -14.30 -2.64
C HIS A 709 -12.85 -14.53 -2.92
N GLU A 710 -11.94 -13.98 -2.11
CA GLU A 710 -10.49 -14.18 -2.30
C GLU A 710 -10.03 -15.63 -2.06
N SER A 711 -10.79 -16.38 -1.25
CA SER A 711 -10.61 -17.80 -0.97
C SER A 711 -11.66 -18.66 -1.71
N ASP A 712 -12.08 -18.23 -2.89
CA ASP A 712 -13.11 -18.88 -3.72
C ASP A 712 -12.92 -20.39 -3.88
N LEU A 713 -11.71 -20.85 -4.25
CA LEU A 713 -11.40 -22.26 -4.42
C LEU A 713 -11.46 -23.04 -3.09
N LEU A 714 -11.01 -22.45 -1.98
CA LEU A 714 -11.12 -23.09 -0.67
C LEU A 714 -12.59 -23.27 -0.28
N ILE A 715 -13.41 -22.22 -0.42
CA ILE A 715 -14.86 -22.26 -0.13
C ILE A 715 -15.54 -23.32 -1.00
N ALA A 716 -15.24 -23.36 -2.31
CA ALA A 716 -15.81 -24.33 -3.23
C ALA A 716 -15.44 -25.78 -2.85
N ASN A 717 -14.20 -26.02 -2.39
CA ASN A 717 -13.80 -27.31 -1.85
C ASN A 717 -14.53 -27.63 -0.54
N CYS A 718 -14.72 -26.67 0.37
CA CYS A 718 -15.45 -26.88 1.62
C CYS A 718 -16.91 -27.28 1.37
N VAL A 719 -17.57 -26.64 0.41
CA VAL A 719 -18.92 -27.03 -0.03
C VAL A 719 -18.89 -28.43 -0.65
N SER A 720 -17.89 -28.73 -1.49
CA SER A 720 -17.78 -30.04 -2.14
C SER A 720 -17.51 -31.20 -1.18
N GLU A 721 -16.79 -30.95 -0.08
CA GLU A 721 -16.49 -31.94 0.97
C GLU A 721 -17.58 -32.02 2.04
N GLY A 722 -18.71 -31.30 1.86
CA GLY A 722 -19.85 -31.33 2.78
C GLY A 722 -19.56 -30.69 4.14
N ILE A 723 -18.61 -29.76 4.21
CA ILE A 723 -18.18 -29.15 5.49
C ILE A 723 -19.32 -28.31 6.10
N PHE A 724 -20.19 -27.74 5.26
CA PHE A 724 -21.34 -26.93 5.69
C PHE A 724 -22.63 -27.72 5.93
N ASP A 725 -22.64 -29.01 5.60
CA ASP A 725 -23.88 -29.80 5.56
C ASP A 725 -24.47 -30.03 6.95
N GLY A 726 -25.78 -29.81 7.08
CA GLY A 726 -26.56 -30.07 8.29
C GLY A 726 -26.37 -29.05 9.42
N LEU A 727 -25.71 -27.92 9.16
CA LEU A 727 -25.52 -26.86 10.16
C LEU A 727 -26.81 -26.07 10.40
N SER A 728 -27.06 -25.72 11.66
CA SER A 728 -28.06 -24.71 12.00
C SER A 728 -27.67 -23.33 11.45
N ALA A 729 -28.62 -22.42 11.27
CA ALA A 729 -28.33 -21.07 10.78
C ALA A 729 -27.25 -20.32 11.60
N PRO A 730 -27.26 -20.32 12.95
CA PRO A 730 -26.17 -19.73 13.73
C PRO A 730 -24.82 -20.43 13.56
N ASN A 731 -24.79 -21.77 13.49
CA ASN A 731 -23.55 -22.51 13.24
C ASN A 731 -23.01 -22.26 11.81
N MET A 732 -23.90 -22.10 10.83
CA MET A 732 -23.54 -21.72 9.46
C MET A 732 -22.88 -20.33 9.44
N ALA A 733 -23.45 -19.35 10.13
CA ALA A 733 -22.86 -18.02 10.29
C ALA A 733 -21.47 -18.09 10.95
N ALA A 734 -21.36 -18.83 12.06
CA ALA A 734 -20.09 -19.03 12.77
C ALA A 734 -19.02 -19.67 11.88
N LEU A 735 -19.35 -20.73 11.15
CA LEU A 735 -18.36 -21.40 10.30
C LEU A 735 -17.98 -20.57 9.08
N ALA A 736 -18.93 -19.90 8.42
CA ALA A 736 -18.63 -19.05 7.27
C ALA A 736 -17.78 -17.82 7.65
N SER A 737 -17.83 -17.39 8.92
CA SER A 737 -17.11 -16.20 9.39
C SER A 737 -15.59 -16.32 9.29
N VAL A 738 -15.07 -17.56 9.26
CA VAL A 738 -13.62 -17.81 9.16
C VAL A 738 -13.01 -17.38 7.84
N PHE A 739 -13.84 -17.21 6.81
CA PHE A 739 -13.37 -16.76 5.50
C PHE A 739 -13.30 -15.24 5.41
N VAL A 740 -13.99 -14.50 6.28
CA VAL A 740 -14.11 -13.04 6.18
C VAL A 740 -13.32 -12.30 7.25
N PHE A 741 -13.17 -12.88 8.43
CA PHE A 741 -12.45 -12.25 9.53
C PHE A 741 -10.92 -12.26 9.33
N GLN A 742 -10.25 -11.27 9.93
CA GLN A 742 -8.79 -11.22 10.00
C GLN A 742 -8.36 -10.60 11.34
N ALA A 743 -7.65 -11.37 12.14
CA ALA A 743 -7.06 -10.91 13.38
C ALA A 743 -5.96 -9.89 13.11
N ARG A 744 -5.82 -8.92 14.02
CA ARG A 744 -4.76 -7.91 13.98
C ARG A 744 -3.71 -8.24 15.02
N GLY A 745 -2.67 -8.93 14.59
CA GLY A 745 -1.56 -9.36 15.43
C GLY A 745 -0.80 -10.50 14.74
N GLY A 746 0.44 -10.79 15.15
CA GLY A 746 1.15 -11.97 14.66
C GLY A 746 0.43 -13.27 15.02
N GLU A 747 0.99 -14.42 14.63
CA GLU A 747 0.41 -15.77 14.79
C GLU A 747 -0.07 -16.13 16.22
N ASP A 748 0.32 -15.35 17.24
CA ASP A 748 -0.08 -15.52 18.65
C ASP A 748 -1.47 -14.92 19.01
N ALA A 749 -2.15 -14.23 18.08
CA ALA A 749 -3.47 -13.66 18.35
C ALA A 749 -4.61 -14.66 18.04
N ILE A 750 -5.31 -15.06 19.11
CA ILE A 750 -6.54 -15.86 19.16
C ILE A 750 -6.33 -17.38 19.03
N THR A 751 -6.03 -18.01 20.18
CA THR A 751 -6.32 -19.43 20.40
C THR A 751 -7.84 -19.58 20.51
N GLY A 752 -8.50 -19.90 19.39
CA GLY A 752 -9.96 -19.94 19.30
C GLY A 752 -10.61 -20.85 20.36
N HIS A 753 -11.42 -20.24 21.23
CA HIS A 753 -12.45 -20.97 21.93
C HIS A 753 -13.54 -21.31 20.91
N PHE A 754 -13.79 -22.60 20.69
CA PHE A 754 -14.84 -23.02 19.76
C PHE A 754 -16.18 -22.99 20.49
N PRO A 755 -17.22 -22.33 19.94
CA PRO A 755 -18.51 -22.20 20.63
C PRO A 755 -19.16 -23.55 20.95
N ASN A 756 -18.93 -24.55 20.09
CA ASN A 756 -19.40 -25.92 20.32
C ASN A 756 -18.48 -26.96 19.64
N ASN A 757 -18.69 -28.23 19.98
CA ASN A 757 -17.88 -29.33 19.46
C ASN A 757 -18.10 -29.59 17.96
N GLU A 758 -19.29 -29.32 17.43
CA GLU A 758 -19.58 -29.46 15.99
C GLU A 758 -18.69 -28.51 15.18
N LEU A 759 -18.69 -27.22 15.50
CA LEU A 759 -17.84 -26.21 14.86
C LEU A 759 -16.36 -26.53 14.99
N LYS A 760 -15.92 -27.03 16.14
CA LYS A 760 -14.53 -27.48 16.36
C LYS A 760 -14.12 -28.60 15.40
N VAL A 761 -15.02 -29.57 15.15
CA VAL A 761 -14.76 -30.67 14.21
C VAL A 761 -14.74 -30.15 12.78
N ARG A 762 -15.73 -29.34 12.37
CA ARG A 762 -15.80 -28.75 11.03
C ARG A 762 -14.58 -27.87 10.73
N TRP A 763 -14.17 -27.03 11.68
CA TRP A 763 -12.97 -26.21 11.58
C TRP A 763 -11.71 -27.05 11.33
N LYS A 764 -11.50 -28.15 12.06
CA LYS A 764 -10.32 -29.00 11.86
C LYS A 764 -10.28 -29.60 10.45
N SER A 765 -11.42 -30.00 9.91
CA SER A 765 -11.52 -30.48 8.52
C SER A 765 -11.19 -29.36 7.53
N LEU A 766 -11.76 -28.17 7.72
CA LEU A 766 -11.54 -26.99 6.89
C LEU A 766 -10.05 -26.55 6.91
N ALA A 767 -9.43 -26.46 8.09
CA ALA A 767 -8.03 -26.09 8.24
C ALA A 767 -7.09 -27.11 7.55
N LYS A 768 -7.41 -28.41 7.66
CA LYS A 768 -6.67 -29.47 6.96
C LYS A 768 -6.80 -29.34 5.43
N LEU A 769 -7.99 -29.01 4.94
CA LEU A 769 -8.24 -28.77 3.52
C LEU A 769 -7.49 -27.53 3.01
N SER A 770 -7.48 -26.44 3.78
CA SER A 770 -6.68 -25.24 3.50
C SER A 770 -5.19 -25.57 3.40
N GLN A 771 -4.63 -26.35 4.34
CA GLN A 771 -3.23 -26.74 4.28
C GLN A 771 -2.90 -27.59 3.03
N LYS A 772 -3.80 -28.51 2.63
CA LYS A 772 -3.63 -29.28 1.39
C LYS A 772 -3.65 -28.37 0.17
N LEU A 773 -4.58 -27.42 0.11
CA LEU A 773 -4.69 -26.47 -1.00
C LEU A 773 -3.45 -25.58 -1.08
N ALA A 774 -2.98 -25.02 0.03
CA ALA A 774 -1.78 -24.20 0.10
C ALA A 774 -0.53 -24.94 -0.41
N THR A 775 -0.44 -26.24 -0.09
CA THR A 775 0.63 -27.10 -0.61
C THR A 775 0.55 -27.25 -2.13
N ALA A 776 -0.65 -27.49 -2.67
CA ALA A 776 -0.85 -27.63 -4.11
C ALA A 776 -0.58 -26.30 -4.85
N GLU A 777 -1.05 -25.18 -4.32
CA GLU A 777 -0.77 -23.84 -4.86
C GLU A 777 0.72 -23.55 -4.94
N THR A 778 1.45 -23.88 -3.87
CA THR A 778 2.91 -23.74 -3.82
C THR A 778 3.60 -24.59 -4.89
N ASN A 779 3.14 -25.84 -5.09
CA ASN A 779 3.70 -26.75 -6.09
C ASN A 779 3.51 -26.25 -7.54
N HIS A 780 2.41 -25.54 -7.82
CA HIS A 780 2.14 -24.90 -9.10
C HIS A 780 2.77 -23.50 -9.24
N GLY A 781 3.48 -23.00 -8.22
CA GLY A 781 4.04 -21.65 -8.22
C GLY A 781 2.97 -20.54 -8.22
N LEU A 782 1.79 -20.84 -7.70
CA LEU A 782 0.66 -19.93 -7.59
C LEU A 782 0.71 -19.13 -6.30
N VAL A 783 -0.07 -18.05 -6.23
CA VAL A 783 -0.22 -17.29 -4.99
C VAL A 783 -1.05 -18.12 -4.02
N VAL A 784 -0.47 -18.41 -2.86
CA VAL A 784 -1.15 -19.16 -1.80
C VAL A 784 -2.32 -18.33 -1.26
N HIS A 785 -3.49 -18.95 -1.15
CA HIS A 785 -4.67 -18.31 -0.58
C HIS A 785 -4.44 -17.90 0.88
N ARG A 786 -5.24 -16.93 1.35
CA ARG A 786 -5.28 -16.59 2.76
C ARG A 786 -5.88 -17.74 3.57
N GLY A 787 -5.15 -18.19 4.59
CA GLY A 787 -5.65 -19.19 5.53
C GLY A 787 -6.90 -18.70 6.27
N PRO A 788 -7.85 -19.60 6.57
CA PRO A 788 -9.04 -19.26 7.34
C PRO A 788 -8.68 -18.92 8.79
N GLU A 789 -9.51 -18.14 9.49
CA GLU A 789 -9.26 -17.73 10.88
C GLU A 789 -10.49 -17.92 11.78
N ALA A 790 -10.36 -18.71 12.86
CA ALA A 790 -11.49 -19.06 13.73
C ALA A 790 -11.87 -17.98 14.76
N GLY A 791 -11.14 -16.87 14.84
CA GLY A 791 -11.24 -15.92 15.94
C GLY A 791 -12.58 -15.18 16.08
N PHE A 792 -13.42 -15.18 15.05
CA PHE A 792 -14.72 -14.51 15.03
C PHE A 792 -15.91 -15.49 15.02
N MET A 793 -15.65 -16.79 15.25
CA MET A 793 -16.72 -17.79 15.31
C MET A 793 -17.71 -17.53 16.46
N GLY A 794 -17.21 -17.10 17.63
CA GLY A 794 -18.01 -16.74 18.82
C GLY A 794 -18.97 -15.59 18.50
N ALA A 795 -18.44 -14.39 18.28
CA ALA A 795 -19.20 -13.22 17.85
C ALA A 795 -20.25 -13.51 16.77
N ALA A 796 -19.89 -14.26 15.71
CA ALA A 796 -20.82 -14.56 14.63
C ALA A 796 -21.97 -15.48 15.09
N LEU A 797 -21.70 -16.47 15.94
CA LEU A 797 -22.73 -17.35 16.52
C LEU A 797 -23.68 -16.55 17.41
N ASP A 798 -23.14 -15.79 18.34
CA ASP A 798 -23.93 -15.05 19.34
C ASP A 798 -24.75 -13.96 18.67
N TRP A 799 -24.17 -13.26 17.69
CA TRP A 799 -24.91 -12.30 16.89
C TRP A 799 -26.04 -12.94 16.09
N ALA A 800 -25.79 -14.06 15.41
CA ALA A 800 -26.84 -14.77 14.68
C ALA A 800 -27.91 -15.36 15.62
N SER A 801 -27.56 -15.63 16.88
CA SER A 801 -28.47 -16.15 17.91
C SER A 801 -29.32 -15.08 18.59
N GLY A 802 -29.05 -13.80 18.33
CA GLY A 802 -29.84 -12.68 18.85
C GLY A 802 -29.21 -11.93 20.04
N THR A 803 -27.98 -12.26 20.44
CA THR A 803 -27.28 -11.61 21.55
C THR A 803 -27.13 -10.09 21.34
N PRO A 804 -27.37 -9.23 22.35
CA PRO A 804 -27.17 -7.78 22.23
C PRO A 804 -25.75 -7.40 21.78
N LEU A 805 -25.62 -6.25 21.09
CA LEU A 805 -24.33 -5.79 20.55
C LEU A 805 -23.27 -5.58 21.65
N VAL A 806 -23.68 -5.05 22.81
CA VAL A 806 -22.77 -4.76 23.94
C VAL A 806 -22.05 -6.02 24.41
N ASP A 807 -22.79 -7.12 24.57
CA ASP A 807 -22.23 -8.39 25.06
C ASP A 807 -21.26 -8.99 24.02
N VAL A 808 -21.63 -8.94 22.73
CA VAL A 808 -20.77 -9.45 21.64
C VAL A 808 -19.46 -8.67 21.51
N LEU A 809 -19.46 -7.35 21.73
CA LEU A 809 -18.25 -6.54 21.63
C LEU A 809 -17.32 -6.70 22.84
N GLU A 810 -17.87 -6.92 24.04
CA GLU A 810 -17.08 -7.12 25.26
C GLU A 810 -16.32 -8.44 25.26
N GLU A 811 -16.88 -9.52 24.69
CA GLU A 811 -16.26 -10.84 24.68
C GLU A 811 -15.06 -10.96 23.73
N ASP A 812 -15.11 -10.29 22.57
CA ASP A 812 -14.14 -10.49 21.48
C ASP A 812 -13.15 -9.32 21.26
N GLU A 813 -13.15 -8.29 22.12
CA GLU A 813 -12.29 -7.08 22.03
C GLU A 813 -12.33 -6.37 20.65
N LEU A 814 -13.46 -6.42 19.95
CA LEU A 814 -13.61 -5.86 18.60
C LEU A 814 -14.10 -4.41 18.61
N THR A 815 -13.66 -3.62 17.64
CA THR A 815 -14.29 -2.31 17.39
C THR A 815 -15.64 -2.51 16.70
N ALA A 816 -16.64 -1.72 17.08
CA ALA A 816 -17.98 -1.83 16.51
C ALA A 816 -18.02 -1.68 14.98
N GLY A 817 -17.19 -0.82 14.39
CA GLY A 817 -17.12 -0.69 12.93
C GLY A 817 -16.48 -1.89 12.25
N ASP A 818 -15.47 -2.51 12.86
CA ASP A 818 -14.88 -3.76 12.35
C ASP A 818 -15.88 -4.93 12.47
N PHE A 819 -16.63 -5.00 13.58
CA PHE A 819 -17.74 -5.94 13.74
C PHE A 819 -18.78 -5.78 12.63
N VAL A 820 -19.33 -4.57 12.45
CA VAL A 820 -20.36 -4.29 11.42
C VAL A 820 -19.83 -4.63 10.02
N ARG A 821 -18.59 -4.26 9.71
CA ARG A 821 -17.97 -4.57 8.42
C ARG A 821 -17.86 -6.09 8.22
N THR A 822 -17.36 -6.82 9.22
CA THR A 822 -17.16 -8.26 9.15
C THR A 822 -18.49 -8.99 9.01
N ILE A 823 -19.53 -8.59 9.76
CA ILE A 823 -20.88 -9.15 9.61
C ILE A 823 -21.46 -8.84 8.23
N LYS A 824 -21.25 -7.65 7.65
CA LYS A 824 -21.71 -7.39 6.28
C LYS A 824 -21.01 -8.27 5.24
N GLN A 825 -19.70 -8.50 5.39
CA GLN A 825 -18.96 -9.43 4.53
C GLN A 825 -19.44 -10.88 4.74
N LEU A 826 -19.75 -11.26 5.97
CA LEU A 826 -20.35 -12.55 6.30
C LEU A 826 -21.73 -12.72 5.66
N ILE A 827 -22.60 -11.72 5.73
CA ILE A 827 -23.92 -11.72 5.10
C ILE A 827 -23.80 -11.89 3.58
N ASP A 828 -22.85 -11.19 2.96
CA ASP A 828 -22.58 -11.35 1.52
C ASP A 828 -22.16 -12.79 1.19
N LEU A 829 -21.22 -13.36 1.93
CA LEU A 829 -20.80 -14.75 1.74
C LEU A 829 -21.94 -15.74 2.00
N LEU A 830 -22.75 -15.54 3.05
CA LEU A 830 -23.91 -16.39 3.36
C LEU A 830 -24.96 -16.35 2.25
N ARG A 831 -25.20 -15.17 1.64
CA ARG A 831 -26.05 -15.04 0.45
C ARG A 831 -25.48 -15.81 -0.74
N GLN A 832 -24.17 -15.75 -0.97
CA GLN A 832 -23.54 -16.58 -2.00
C GLN A 832 -23.71 -18.08 -1.70
N LEU A 833 -23.47 -18.51 -0.45
CA LEU A 833 -23.67 -19.90 0.00
C LEU A 833 -25.12 -20.38 -0.18
N SER A 834 -26.11 -19.50 0.07
CA SER A 834 -27.52 -19.82 -0.16
C SER A 834 -27.87 -20.14 -1.62
N ILE A 835 -26.98 -19.81 -2.56
CA ILE A 835 -27.11 -20.12 -3.99
C ILE A 835 -26.29 -21.37 -4.36
N VAL A 836 -25.09 -21.52 -3.80
CA VAL A 836 -24.10 -22.51 -4.27
C VAL A 836 -24.09 -23.84 -3.51
N LEU A 837 -24.70 -23.92 -2.32
CA LEU A 837 -24.81 -25.17 -1.55
C LEU A 837 -25.70 -26.20 -2.29
N PHE A 838 -25.35 -27.48 -2.20
CA PHE A 838 -26.02 -28.54 -2.97
C PHE A 838 -27.41 -28.92 -2.43
N GLU A 839 -27.54 -29.07 -1.11
CA GLU A 839 -28.80 -29.43 -0.46
C GLU A 839 -29.69 -28.19 -0.21
N GLU A 840 -31.00 -28.35 -0.40
CA GLU A 840 -31.95 -27.25 -0.19
C GLU A 840 -32.02 -26.81 1.28
N SER A 841 -31.90 -27.76 2.21
CA SER A 841 -31.89 -27.48 3.64
C SER A 841 -30.72 -26.58 4.06
N ASP A 842 -29.53 -26.82 3.50
CA ASP A 842 -28.34 -26.01 3.78
C ASP A 842 -28.42 -24.63 3.11
N ARG A 843 -29.00 -24.53 1.90
CA ARG A 843 -29.30 -23.23 1.26
C ARG A 843 -30.24 -22.40 2.13
N ASN A 844 -31.29 -23.01 2.68
CA ASN A 844 -32.23 -22.35 3.58
C ASN A 844 -31.56 -21.93 4.90
N ALA A 845 -30.67 -22.77 5.46
CA ALA A 845 -29.90 -22.42 6.65
C ALA A 845 -28.97 -21.23 6.41
N ALA A 846 -28.28 -21.17 5.26
CA ALA A 846 -27.44 -20.03 4.88
C ALA A 846 -28.25 -18.74 4.66
N SER A 847 -29.41 -18.84 4.02
CA SER A 847 -30.33 -17.70 3.85
C SER A 847 -30.84 -17.18 5.20
N ALA A 848 -31.30 -18.07 6.08
CA ALA A 848 -31.75 -17.73 7.41
C ALA A 848 -30.62 -17.11 8.25
N ALA A 849 -29.39 -17.62 8.15
CA ALA A 849 -28.21 -17.06 8.80
C ALA A 849 -27.93 -15.62 8.35
N ALA A 850 -28.07 -15.34 7.04
CA ALA A 850 -27.90 -14.00 6.50
C ALA A 850 -28.96 -13.03 7.04
N GLU A 851 -30.22 -13.47 7.15
CA GLU A 851 -31.32 -12.69 7.73
C GLU A 851 -31.12 -12.43 9.22
N MET A 852 -30.74 -13.45 10.00
CA MET A 852 -30.47 -13.33 11.43
C MET A 852 -29.32 -12.35 11.73
N CYS A 853 -28.29 -12.35 10.89
CA CYS A 853 -27.17 -11.40 10.99
C CYS A 853 -27.57 -9.97 10.59
N PHE A 854 -28.60 -9.79 9.77
CA PHE A 854 -29.05 -8.49 9.28
C PHE A 854 -30.02 -7.80 10.25
N ARG A 855 -29.53 -7.41 11.43
CA ARG A 855 -30.31 -6.74 12.48
C ARG A 855 -29.56 -5.58 13.15
N GLY A 856 -30.24 -4.84 14.04
CA GLY A 856 -29.65 -3.77 14.85
C GLY A 856 -28.78 -2.77 14.06
N VAL A 857 -27.59 -2.47 14.57
CA VAL A 857 -26.61 -1.58 13.92
C VAL A 857 -26.24 -2.00 12.48
N VAL A 858 -26.26 -3.30 12.15
CA VAL A 858 -25.92 -3.79 10.81
C VAL A 858 -27.00 -3.41 9.80
N ALA A 859 -28.27 -3.58 10.16
CA ALA A 859 -29.40 -3.16 9.34
C ALA A 859 -29.48 -1.63 9.23
N ALA A 860 -29.37 -0.91 10.35
CA ALA A 860 -29.44 0.56 10.38
C ALA A 860 -28.37 1.21 9.49
N SER A 861 -27.13 0.71 9.55
CA SER A 861 -26.01 1.19 8.74
C SER A 861 -26.08 0.85 7.24
N SER A 862 -27.11 0.14 6.79
CA SER A 862 -27.30 -0.23 5.38
C SER A 862 -28.33 0.65 4.67
N SER A 863 -29.09 1.46 5.43
CA SER A 863 -29.98 2.46 4.86
C SER A 863 -29.17 3.56 4.16
N VAL A 864 -29.43 3.79 2.87
CA VAL A 864 -28.86 4.95 2.16
C VAL A 864 -29.56 6.17 2.74
N GLY A 865 -28.81 6.97 3.50
CA GLY A 865 -29.35 8.16 4.12
C GLY A 865 -29.98 9.09 3.08
N ARG A 866 -31.30 9.31 3.17
CA ARG A 866 -31.97 10.39 2.44
C ARG A 866 -31.32 11.69 2.91
N ILE A 867 -30.48 12.31 2.08
CA ILE A 867 -30.08 13.68 2.35
C ILE A 867 -31.34 14.49 2.09
N ALA A 868 -32.01 14.90 3.16
CA ALA A 868 -33.11 15.85 3.07
C ALA A 868 -32.61 17.09 2.31
N SER A 869 -33.39 17.46 1.30
CA SER A 869 -33.23 18.60 0.39
C SER A 869 -32.80 19.89 1.08
#